data_AF-A0A2B7WHI5-F1
#
_entry.id   AF-A0A2B7WHI5-F1
#
_cell.length_a   1.000
_cell.length_b   1.000
_cell.length_c   1.000
_cell.angle_alpha   90.00
_cell.angle_beta   90.00
_cell.angle_gamma   90.00
#
_symmetry.space_group_name_H-M   'P 1'
#
loop_
_entity.id
_entity.type
_entity.pdbx_description
1 polymer ?
#
loop_
_entity_poly.entity_id
_entity_poly.type
_entity_poly.pdbx_seq_one_letter_code
_entity_poly.pdbx_strand_id
1 'polypeptide(L)'
;MVKTLATAPPAFKFPQEASYLITGGTGGLGLVICRWMASCGAKNIILLSRRGQQAHGINELSQELLSLGTNLTVLACDVSDIEQVRMVMSRCRTEFPPIKGVIHGAMVLQDRVVERMSLEDFRVPLLPKVAGTRVLIDELASSSLDFIIMLSSSSGIVGNHGQGNYAAGNTFQDALSQYQFPHVRNMICLDFGMIAGAGYVHQHPEINRFYKDHGHHQLPLEKLFSILEYVISPSISGIEIDHRHLIIGSLPDGEKSGYLLRDPKFRHTRKAKLDESHATSQGKGYDLRASLKAATSNQDVYNIIAKEILSKASTLMMVNIQGKDMSKPLTELGLDSLVAVELKTWVSHTFDCTLKASDVLEAKTVVDLAAMVYERSKSPSLTSWKLSAKPETNNMSLENTFTDQIAELPALPLPTLEDTMERYLASARPFAESNSEMQVTSECIRRFLADDGLGQILQSRLLDRQEKSPTANWLHDIHTEALYLEDRRPLTPFTNYFGTYPTRPSSEKYSPAQRAAVISFAVFQFKCMLNAKQIRPETLKGHSVSIDSYHWLFNSCRLPFPLVDRPVKWPSQDHLIAMRNGHLFTVRLNVNGVAVSIAQLTKAFQELIEMADRIAGSNLVSVLTNDRRDAWNENRNILLNASDSNKKTLEFIESADFVICLDKAAPESPEERSHQVWFGSGCNRWNDKPLQL
;
A
#
# COMPACT_ATOMS: atom_id res chain seq x y z
N MET A 1 -0.03 -8.72 -42.87
CA MET A 1 0.37 -9.68 -41.82
C MET A 1 -0.67 -10.79 -41.81
N VAL A 2 -0.35 -11.98 -42.32
CA VAL A 2 -1.29 -13.12 -42.32
C VAL A 2 -1.36 -13.65 -40.89
N LYS A 3 -2.53 -13.56 -40.25
CA LYS A 3 -2.75 -14.17 -38.94
C LYS A 3 -2.94 -15.67 -39.14
N THR A 4 -1.92 -16.45 -38.81
CA THR A 4 -2.03 -17.91 -38.72
C THR A 4 -2.84 -18.25 -37.48
N LEU A 5 -4.06 -18.74 -37.66
CA LEU A 5 -4.83 -19.36 -36.58
C LEU A 5 -4.22 -20.74 -36.34
N ALA A 6 -3.43 -20.89 -35.27
CA ALA A 6 -2.98 -22.21 -34.85
C ALA A 6 -4.22 -23.07 -34.52
N THR A 7 -4.25 -24.30 -35.02
CA THR A 7 -5.25 -25.29 -34.63
C THR A 7 -5.14 -25.52 -33.13
N ALA A 8 -6.25 -25.40 -32.40
CA ALA A 8 -6.29 -25.67 -30.98
C ALA A 8 -5.75 -27.08 -30.72
N PRO A 9 -4.86 -27.29 -29.72
CA PRO A 9 -4.40 -28.63 -29.38
C PRO A 9 -5.60 -29.52 -29.02
N PRO A 10 -5.52 -30.84 -29.31
CA PRO A 10 -6.56 -31.78 -28.93
C PRO A 10 -6.78 -31.74 -27.41
N ALA A 11 -8.05 -31.78 -26.99
CA ALA A 11 -8.43 -31.74 -25.58
C ALA A 11 -7.76 -32.88 -24.81
N PHE A 12 -7.23 -32.56 -23.63
CA PHE A 12 -6.57 -33.53 -22.77
C PHE A 12 -7.53 -34.63 -22.32
N LYS A 13 -7.04 -35.88 -22.32
CA LYS A 13 -7.77 -37.05 -21.81
C LYS A 13 -6.93 -37.79 -20.77
N PHE A 14 -7.56 -38.13 -19.66
CA PHE A 14 -6.93 -38.92 -18.61
C PHE A 14 -6.69 -40.37 -19.07
N PRO A 15 -5.56 -40.99 -18.70
CA PRO A 15 -5.35 -42.43 -18.84
C PRO A 15 -6.51 -43.24 -18.23
N GLN A 16 -6.97 -44.27 -18.95
CA GLN A 16 -8.12 -45.09 -18.55
C GLN A 16 -7.77 -46.09 -17.42
N GLU A 17 -6.54 -46.59 -17.37
CA GLU A 17 -6.06 -47.59 -16.40
C GLU A 17 -5.45 -46.96 -15.14
N ALA A 18 -6.00 -45.83 -14.68
CA ALA A 18 -5.45 -45.06 -13.58
C ALA A 18 -6.53 -44.60 -12.59
N SER A 19 -6.08 -44.31 -11.38
CA SER A 19 -6.88 -43.67 -10.33
C SER A 19 -6.35 -42.28 -9.99
N TYR A 20 -7.25 -41.38 -9.59
CA TYR A 20 -6.89 -40.02 -9.19
C TYR A 20 -7.43 -39.72 -7.79
N LEU A 21 -6.54 -39.29 -6.90
CA LEU A 21 -6.85 -39.03 -5.50
C LEU A 21 -7.16 -37.54 -5.29
N ILE A 22 -8.28 -37.23 -4.65
CA ILE A 22 -8.66 -35.86 -4.29
C ILE A 22 -8.93 -35.78 -2.79
N THR A 23 -8.18 -34.97 -2.07
CA THR A 23 -8.42 -34.74 -0.63
C THR A 23 -9.16 -33.43 -0.39
N GLY A 24 -10.06 -33.39 0.59
CA GLY A 24 -10.96 -32.23 0.76
C GLY A 24 -12.02 -32.15 -0.34
N GLY A 25 -12.20 -33.24 -1.10
CA GLY A 25 -13.00 -33.25 -2.31
C GLY A 25 -14.50 -33.04 -2.11
N THR A 26 -15.01 -33.18 -0.88
CA THR A 26 -16.42 -32.90 -0.54
C THR A 26 -16.72 -31.40 -0.43
N GLY A 27 -15.70 -30.54 -0.46
CA GLY A 27 -15.87 -29.09 -0.55
C GLY A 27 -16.32 -28.67 -1.95
N GLY A 28 -16.92 -27.48 -2.08
CA GLY A 28 -17.50 -27.02 -3.35
C GLY A 28 -16.53 -27.06 -4.54
N LEU A 29 -15.25 -26.76 -4.33
CA LEU A 29 -14.23 -26.80 -5.39
C LEU A 29 -13.87 -28.25 -5.80
N GLY A 30 -13.77 -29.16 -4.83
CA GLY A 30 -13.45 -30.57 -5.10
C GLY A 30 -14.51 -31.26 -5.94
N LEU A 31 -15.80 -31.04 -5.64
CA LEU A 31 -16.92 -31.60 -6.41
C LEU A 31 -16.89 -31.15 -7.87
N VAL A 32 -16.56 -29.88 -8.10
CA VAL A 32 -16.50 -29.28 -9.44
C VAL A 32 -15.28 -29.79 -10.21
N ILE A 33 -14.15 -30.01 -9.54
CA ILE A 33 -12.97 -30.67 -10.12
C ILE A 33 -13.29 -32.13 -10.50
N CYS A 34 -14.01 -32.88 -9.66
CA CYS A 34 -14.43 -34.26 -9.99
C CYS A 34 -15.22 -34.33 -11.30
N ARG A 35 -16.20 -33.43 -11.48
CA ARG A 35 -17.01 -33.34 -12.71
C ARG A 35 -16.15 -33.03 -13.92
N TRP A 36 -15.25 -32.07 -13.79
CA TRP A 36 -14.31 -31.73 -14.86
C TRP A 36 -13.42 -32.93 -15.23
N MET A 37 -12.83 -33.61 -14.24
CA MET A 37 -12.00 -34.80 -14.49
C MET A 37 -12.77 -35.93 -15.19
N ALA A 38 -14.01 -36.19 -14.77
CA ALA A 38 -14.89 -37.15 -15.43
C ALA A 38 -15.18 -36.77 -16.90
N SER A 39 -15.44 -35.49 -17.18
CA SER A 39 -15.63 -34.99 -18.56
C SER A 39 -14.36 -35.14 -19.43
N CYS A 40 -13.19 -35.06 -18.80
CA CYS A 40 -11.89 -35.35 -19.40
C CYS A 40 -11.57 -36.86 -19.46
N GLY A 41 -12.50 -37.73 -19.06
CA GLY A 41 -12.40 -39.18 -19.21
C GLY A 41 -11.65 -39.92 -18.09
N ALA A 42 -11.46 -39.30 -16.91
CA ALA A 42 -10.91 -39.98 -15.76
C ALA A 42 -11.80 -41.16 -15.36
N LYS A 43 -11.28 -42.39 -15.30
CA LYS A 43 -12.11 -43.58 -15.03
C LYS A 43 -12.36 -43.83 -13.55
N ASN A 44 -11.38 -43.56 -12.69
CA ASN A 44 -11.48 -43.83 -11.27
C ASN A 44 -11.06 -42.60 -10.47
N ILE A 45 -11.98 -42.05 -9.68
CA ILE A 45 -11.72 -40.93 -8.77
C ILE A 45 -11.91 -41.43 -7.35
N ILE A 46 -10.89 -41.25 -6.52
CA ILE A 46 -10.88 -41.58 -5.10
C ILE A 46 -10.91 -40.27 -4.32
N LEU A 47 -11.94 -40.07 -3.52
CA LEU A 47 -12.15 -38.85 -2.75
C LEU A 47 -11.96 -39.12 -1.26
N LEU A 48 -11.08 -38.37 -0.62
CA LEU A 48 -10.88 -38.42 0.83
C LEU A 48 -11.63 -37.30 1.53
N SER A 49 -12.46 -37.66 2.51
CA SER A 49 -13.12 -36.70 3.38
C SER A 49 -13.39 -37.31 4.75
N ARG A 50 -13.47 -36.49 5.80
CA ARG A 50 -13.76 -36.97 7.17
C ARG A 50 -15.10 -37.70 7.30
N ARG A 51 -16.09 -37.33 6.50
CA ARG A 51 -17.45 -37.91 6.53
C ARG A 51 -17.62 -39.12 5.60
N GLY A 52 -16.66 -39.39 4.72
CA GLY A 52 -16.74 -40.48 3.74
C GLY A 52 -18.01 -40.39 2.88
N GLN A 53 -18.62 -41.54 2.59
CA GLN A 53 -19.85 -41.65 1.79
C GLN A 53 -21.06 -40.89 2.40
N GLN A 54 -21.02 -40.54 3.70
CA GLN A 54 -22.08 -39.80 4.38
C GLN A 54 -22.01 -38.28 4.13
N ALA A 55 -21.07 -37.81 3.31
CA ALA A 55 -21.01 -36.40 2.93
C ALA A 55 -22.19 -36.02 2.01
N HIS A 56 -22.74 -34.83 2.25
CA HIS A 56 -23.89 -34.32 1.50
C HIS A 56 -23.56 -34.18 0.00
N GLY A 57 -24.49 -34.62 -0.87
CA GLY A 57 -24.37 -34.50 -2.33
C GLY A 57 -23.50 -35.56 -3.00
N ILE A 58 -22.90 -36.50 -2.25
CA ILE A 58 -22.00 -37.51 -2.81
C ILE A 58 -22.77 -38.58 -3.60
N ASN A 59 -23.95 -39.00 -3.15
CA ASN A 59 -24.71 -40.02 -3.89
C ASN A 59 -25.15 -39.51 -5.25
N GLU A 60 -25.61 -38.26 -5.31
CA GLU A 60 -25.98 -37.57 -6.55
C GLU A 60 -24.76 -37.42 -7.46
N LEU A 61 -23.62 -36.98 -6.92
CA LEU A 61 -22.38 -36.87 -7.68
C LEU A 61 -21.92 -38.24 -8.21
N SER A 62 -21.96 -39.30 -7.40
CA SER A 62 -21.58 -40.65 -7.82
C SER A 62 -22.41 -41.13 -9.01
N GLN A 63 -23.73 -40.88 -9.02
CA GLN A 63 -24.59 -41.22 -10.15
C GLN A 63 -24.29 -40.37 -11.39
N GLU A 64 -24.08 -39.07 -11.20
CA GLU A 64 -23.69 -38.15 -12.27
C GLU A 64 -22.38 -38.60 -12.94
N LEU A 65 -21.33 -38.88 -12.16
CA LEU A 65 -20.04 -39.30 -12.70
C LEU A 65 -20.11 -40.69 -13.33
N LEU A 66 -20.94 -41.60 -12.78
CA LEU A 66 -21.15 -42.91 -13.37
C LEU A 66 -21.78 -42.81 -14.77
N SER A 67 -22.70 -41.86 -14.99
CA SER A 67 -23.26 -41.58 -16.31
C SER A 67 -22.23 -41.10 -17.34
N LEU A 68 -21.12 -40.51 -16.86
CA LEU A 68 -19.95 -40.12 -17.66
C LEU A 68 -18.91 -41.25 -17.76
N GLY A 69 -19.20 -42.43 -17.23
CA GLY A 69 -18.33 -43.61 -17.22
C GLY A 69 -17.16 -43.50 -16.24
N THR A 70 -17.34 -42.76 -15.15
CA THR A 70 -16.35 -42.52 -14.08
C THR A 70 -16.84 -43.11 -12.75
N ASN A 71 -16.02 -43.96 -12.14
CA ASN A 71 -16.29 -44.52 -10.81
C ASN A 71 -15.79 -43.55 -9.73
N LEU A 72 -16.69 -43.05 -8.89
CA LEU A 72 -16.37 -42.26 -7.71
C LEU A 72 -16.40 -43.13 -6.46
N THR A 73 -15.27 -43.27 -5.78
CA THR A 73 -15.18 -43.90 -4.46
C THR A 73 -14.87 -42.85 -3.40
N VAL A 74 -15.68 -42.75 -2.35
CA VAL A 74 -15.44 -41.81 -1.26
C VAL A 74 -15.04 -42.55 0.01
N LEU A 75 -13.83 -42.27 0.50
CA LEU A 75 -13.25 -42.92 1.67
C LEU A 75 -13.23 -41.94 2.85
N ALA A 76 -13.62 -42.45 4.02
CA ALA A 76 -13.53 -41.71 5.28
C ALA A 76 -12.06 -41.60 5.70
N CYS A 77 -11.52 -40.38 5.71
CA CYS A 77 -10.13 -40.11 6.07
C CYS A 77 -9.93 -38.65 6.43
N ASP A 78 -9.33 -38.38 7.60
CA ASP A 78 -8.69 -37.09 7.87
C ASP A 78 -7.24 -37.12 7.40
N VAL A 79 -6.90 -36.28 6.43
CA VAL A 79 -5.53 -36.20 5.89
C VAL A 79 -4.52 -35.70 6.93
N SER A 80 -4.99 -35.07 8.01
CA SER A 80 -4.16 -34.63 9.13
C SER A 80 -3.77 -35.79 10.05
N ASP A 81 -4.43 -36.94 9.93
CA ASP A 81 -4.17 -38.15 10.70
C ASP A 81 -3.34 -39.13 9.85
N ILE A 82 -2.04 -39.22 10.19
CA ILE A 82 -1.05 -40.00 9.45
C ILE A 82 -1.43 -41.48 9.35
N GLU A 83 -2.00 -42.06 10.42
CA GLU A 83 -2.35 -43.48 10.45
C GLU A 83 -3.58 -43.76 9.59
N GLN A 84 -4.57 -42.86 9.58
CA GLN A 84 -5.71 -42.96 8.66
C GLN A 84 -5.26 -42.89 7.20
N VAL A 85 -4.34 -41.97 6.86
CA VAL A 85 -3.79 -41.87 5.51
C VAL A 85 -3.08 -43.16 5.11
N ARG A 86 -2.21 -43.71 5.97
CA ARG A 86 -1.51 -44.99 5.73
C ARG A 86 -2.46 -46.14 5.44
N MET A 87 -3.48 -46.31 6.27
CA MET A 87 -4.49 -47.35 6.12
C MET A 87 -5.24 -47.20 4.80
N VAL A 88 -5.65 -45.99 4.45
CA VAL A 88 -6.34 -45.71 3.19
C VAL A 88 -5.44 -45.93 1.98
N MET A 89 -4.17 -45.51 2.02
CA MET A 89 -3.22 -45.77 0.93
C MET A 89 -2.94 -47.25 0.75
N SER A 90 -2.83 -48.02 1.84
CA SER A 90 -2.72 -49.48 1.77
C SER A 90 -3.92 -50.11 1.07
N ARG A 91 -5.13 -49.69 1.43
CA ARG A 91 -6.36 -50.13 0.79
C ARG A 91 -6.39 -49.73 -0.69
N CYS A 92 -5.95 -48.52 -1.01
CA CYS A 92 -5.95 -48.04 -2.38
C CYS A 92 -5.03 -48.85 -3.30
N ARG A 93 -3.87 -49.29 -2.78
CA ARG A 93 -2.91 -50.14 -3.50
C ARG A 93 -3.48 -51.52 -3.86
N THR A 94 -4.43 -52.04 -3.07
CA THR A 94 -5.02 -53.37 -3.28
C THR A 94 -6.33 -53.34 -4.06
N GLU A 95 -7.14 -52.28 -3.93
CA GLU A 95 -8.50 -52.24 -4.46
C GLU A 95 -8.68 -51.47 -5.78
N PHE A 96 -7.74 -50.59 -6.14
CA PHE A 96 -7.90 -49.72 -7.32
C PHE A 96 -6.70 -49.81 -8.28
N PRO A 97 -6.89 -49.40 -9.55
CA PRO A 97 -5.78 -49.15 -10.45
C PRO A 97 -4.77 -48.15 -9.85
N PRO A 98 -3.50 -48.16 -10.30
CA PRO A 98 -2.45 -47.29 -9.77
C PRO A 98 -2.86 -45.82 -9.71
N ILE A 99 -2.59 -45.17 -8.59
CA ILE A 99 -2.79 -43.73 -8.46
C ILE A 99 -1.74 -43.03 -9.33
N LYS A 100 -2.23 -42.19 -10.26
CA LYS A 100 -1.38 -41.40 -11.17
C LYS A 100 -1.43 -39.91 -10.91
N GLY A 101 -2.40 -39.42 -10.15
CA GLY A 101 -2.47 -38.00 -9.83
C GLY A 101 -3.12 -37.72 -8.49
N VAL A 102 -2.68 -36.65 -7.84
CA VAL A 102 -3.23 -36.17 -6.57
C VAL A 102 -3.64 -34.71 -6.71
N ILE A 103 -4.83 -34.38 -6.23
CA ILE A 103 -5.27 -33.00 -6.02
C ILE A 103 -5.56 -32.82 -4.52
N HIS A 104 -4.69 -32.08 -3.85
CA HIS A 104 -4.77 -31.84 -2.42
C HIS A 104 -5.46 -30.52 -2.12
N GLY A 105 -6.76 -30.59 -1.82
CA GLY A 105 -7.61 -29.44 -1.48
C GLY A 105 -8.13 -29.45 -0.04
N ALA A 106 -7.51 -30.21 0.87
CA ALA A 106 -7.94 -30.23 2.26
C ALA A 106 -7.56 -28.90 2.95
N MET A 107 -8.53 -28.28 3.61
CA MET A 107 -8.33 -27.02 4.33
C MET A 107 -9.21 -26.95 5.57
N VAL A 108 -8.72 -26.25 6.58
CA VAL A 108 -9.46 -25.78 7.75
C VAL A 108 -9.03 -24.33 8.00
N LEU A 109 -9.99 -23.46 8.31
CA LEU A 109 -9.75 -22.08 8.71
C LEU A 109 -9.90 -21.96 10.23
N GLN A 110 -9.11 -21.09 10.85
CA GLN A 110 -9.14 -20.81 12.29
C GLN A 110 -8.69 -19.36 12.50
N ASP A 111 -9.49 -18.43 11.99
CA ASP A 111 -9.07 -17.04 11.84
C ASP A 111 -8.97 -16.32 13.20
N ARG A 112 -7.80 -15.74 13.48
CA ARG A 112 -7.47 -14.96 14.67
C ARG A 112 -6.44 -13.88 14.32
N VAL A 113 -6.59 -12.68 14.84
CA VAL A 113 -5.49 -11.69 14.78
C VAL A 113 -4.29 -12.23 15.56
N VAL A 114 -3.06 -11.98 15.08
CA VAL A 114 -1.82 -12.57 15.63
C VAL A 114 -1.69 -12.33 17.14
N GLU A 115 -2.06 -11.14 17.61
CA GLU A 115 -2.06 -10.77 19.04
C GLU A 115 -2.93 -11.68 19.92
N ARG A 116 -4.00 -12.25 19.36
CA ARG A 116 -4.97 -13.12 20.06
C ARG A 116 -4.92 -14.57 19.59
N MET A 117 -3.93 -14.95 18.79
CA MET A 117 -3.82 -16.29 18.23
C MET A 117 -3.05 -17.18 19.21
N SER A 118 -3.73 -18.18 19.78
CA SER A 118 -3.05 -19.20 20.57
C SER A 118 -2.21 -20.11 19.67
N LEU A 119 -1.26 -20.85 20.26
CA LEU A 119 -0.48 -21.85 19.52
C LEU A 119 -1.37 -22.94 18.91
N GLU A 120 -2.49 -23.27 19.56
CA GLU A 120 -3.45 -24.24 19.03
C GLU A 120 -4.21 -23.67 17.84
N ASP A 121 -4.69 -22.41 17.93
CA ASP A 121 -5.29 -21.71 16.80
C ASP A 121 -4.32 -21.67 15.61
N PHE A 122 -3.02 -21.47 15.88
CA PHE A 122 -2.00 -21.45 14.84
C PHE A 122 -1.86 -22.82 14.17
N ARG A 123 -1.83 -23.92 14.93
CA ARG A 123 -1.60 -25.27 14.39
C ARG A 123 -2.72 -25.79 13.50
N VAL A 124 -3.97 -25.45 13.82
CA VAL A 124 -5.16 -26.07 13.18
C VAL A 124 -5.12 -25.98 11.64
N PRO A 125 -4.87 -24.81 10.99
CA PRO A 125 -4.79 -24.75 9.53
C PRO A 125 -3.54 -25.40 8.92
N LEU A 126 -2.46 -25.51 9.70
CA LEU A 126 -1.20 -26.12 9.25
C LEU A 126 -1.31 -27.64 9.15
N LEU A 127 -2.12 -28.29 9.99
CA LEU A 127 -2.25 -29.76 10.01
C LEU A 127 -2.53 -30.37 8.63
N PRO A 128 -3.61 -29.99 7.91
CA PRO A 128 -3.89 -30.56 6.59
C PRO A 128 -2.88 -30.10 5.53
N LYS A 129 -2.38 -28.84 5.61
CA LYS A 129 -1.51 -28.26 4.56
C LYS A 129 -0.04 -28.64 4.67
N VAL A 130 0.45 -28.92 5.87
CA VAL A 130 1.85 -29.25 6.13
C VAL A 130 1.99 -30.76 6.35
N ALA A 131 1.44 -31.27 7.45
CA ALA A 131 1.54 -32.69 7.79
C ALA A 131 0.80 -33.55 6.77
N GLY A 132 -0.42 -33.15 6.40
CA GLY A 132 -1.23 -33.84 5.40
C GLY A 132 -0.60 -33.89 4.01
N THR A 133 0.03 -32.80 3.56
CA THR A 133 0.79 -32.81 2.30
C THR A 133 2.01 -33.71 2.37
N ARG A 134 2.77 -33.67 3.47
CA ARG A 134 3.96 -34.51 3.66
C ARG A 134 3.63 -35.99 3.60
N VAL A 135 2.64 -36.44 4.37
CA VAL A 135 2.27 -37.86 4.43
C VAL A 135 1.76 -38.38 3.08
N LEU A 136 1.04 -37.56 2.30
CA LEU A 136 0.60 -37.96 0.96
C LEU A 136 1.76 -38.20 0.00
N ILE A 137 2.77 -37.32 0.02
CA ILE A 137 3.97 -37.47 -0.81
C ILE A 137 4.74 -38.73 -0.39
N ASP A 138 4.93 -38.92 0.91
CA ASP A 138 5.71 -40.05 1.44
C ASP A 138 5.03 -41.39 1.14
N GLU A 139 3.71 -41.51 1.32
CA GLU A 139 2.96 -42.76 1.05
C GLU A 139 2.84 -43.11 -0.44
N LEU A 140 3.06 -42.14 -1.33
CA LEU A 140 3.03 -42.32 -2.79
C LEU A 140 4.44 -42.32 -3.41
N ALA A 141 5.50 -42.37 -2.58
CA ALA A 141 6.88 -42.36 -3.06
C ALA A 141 7.24 -43.55 -3.98
N SER A 142 6.54 -44.68 -3.83
CA SER A 142 6.69 -45.86 -4.70
C SER A 142 5.84 -45.81 -5.97
N SER A 143 5.00 -44.78 -6.14
CA SER A 143 4.12 -44.61 -7.30
C SER A 143 4.77 -43.69 -8.34
N SER A 144 4.63 -44.01 -9.62
CA SER A 144 5.00 -43.09 -10.70
C SER A 144 3.83 -42.13 -10.96
N LEU A 145 3.85 -40.97 -10.32
CA LEU A 145 2.79 -39.96 -10.39
C LEU A 145 3.02 -39.00 -11.57
N ASP A 146 1.97 -38.77 -12.34
CA ASP A 146 1.92 -37.77 -13.40
C ASP A 146 1.82 -36.35 -12.84
N PHE A 147 1.11 -36.18 -11.71
CA PHE A 147 1.02 -34.88 -11.04
C PHE A 147 0.65 -34.94 -9.55
N ILE A 148 1.07 -33.93 -8.81
CA ILE A 148 0.50 -33.52 -7.52
C ILE A 148 0.16 -32.03 -7.63
N ILE A 149 -1.12 -31.69 -7.43
CA ILE A 149 -1.61 -30.31 -7.41
C ILE A 149 -2.04 -29.97 -5.99
N MET A 150 -1.43 -28.96 -5.40
CA MET A 150 -1.81 -28.40 -4.11
C MET A 150 -2.70 -27.18 -4.33
N LEU A 151 -3.90 -27.19 -3.74
CA LEU A 151 -4.82 -26.05 -3.78
C LEU A 151 -4.50 -25.13 -2.59
N SER A 152 -3.67 -24.13 -2.88
CA SER A 152 -3.20 -23.10 -1.94
C SER A 152 -4.06 -21.84 -2.05
N SER A 153 -3.63 -20.73 -1.48
CA SER A 153 -4.41 -19.49 -1.42
C SER A 153 -3.53 -18.28 -1.58
N SER A 154 -4.04 -17.27 -2.29
CA SER A 154 -3.37 -15.98 -2.42
C SER A 154 -3.13 -15.27 -1.08
N SER A 155 -3.82 -15.68 0.00
CA SER A 155 -3.54 -15.22 1.36
C SER A 155 -2.10 -15.52 1.81
N GLY A 156 -1.45 -16.55 1.29
CA GLY A 156 -0.01 -16.83 1.52
C GLY A 156 0.93 -15.79 0.89
N ILE A 157 0.42 -14.98 -0.05
CA ILE A 157 1.21 -14.00 -0.81
C ILE A 157 0.88 -12.57 -0.41
N VAL A 158 -0.40 -12.21 -0.47
CA VAL A 158 -0.86 -10.84 -0.20
C VAL A 158 -1.31 -10.63 1.25
N GLY A 159 -1.42 -11.70 2.02
CA GLY A 159 -1.95 -11.68 3.38
C GLY A 159 -3.48 -11.52 3.41
N ASN A 160 -4.07 -11.94 4.53
CA ASN A 160 -5.45 -11.60 4.87
C ASN A 160 -5.56 -11.41 6.40
N HIS A 161 -6.38 -10.45 6.83
CA HIS A 161 -6.51 -10.11 8.24
C HIS A 161 -7.00 -11.31 9.04
N GLY A 162 -6.30 -11.63 10.13
CA GLY A 162 -6.64 -12.76 10.97
C GLY A 162 -6.26 -14.15 10.42
N GLN A 163 -5.64 -14.23 9.23
CA GLN A 163 -5.32 -15.51 8.59
C GLN A 163 -3.82 -15.83 8.60
N GLY A 164 -3.06 -15.35 9.59
CA GLY A 164 -1.60 -15.57 9.66
C GLY A 164 -1.21 -17.05 9.71
N ASN A 165 -2.00 -17.88 10.39
CA ASN A 165 -1.85 -19.33 10.44
C ASN A 165 -2.18 -20.02 9.11
N TYR A 166 -3.29 -19.66 8.47
CA TYR A 166 -3.67 -20.20 7.18
C TYR A 166 -2.66 -19.81 6.10
N ALA A 167 -2.23 -18.54 6.08
CA ALA A 167 -1.17 -18.05 5.20
C ALA A 167 0.12 -18.89 5.36
N ALA A 168 0.57 -19.16 6.58
CA ALA A 168 1.76 -19.98 6.83
C ALA A 168 1.63 -21.41 6.25
N GLY A 169 0.47 -22.05 6.38
CA GLY A 169 0.23 -23.37 5.77
C GLY A 169 0.23 -23.35 4.23
N ASN A 170 -0.30 -22.29 3.62
CA ASN A 170 -0.26 -22.09 2.17
C ASN A 170 1.18 -21.86 1.68
N THR A 171 1.91 -20.94 2.31
CA THR A 171 3.31 -20.63 1.96
C THR A 171 4.22 -21.85 2.07
N PHE A 172 3.95 -22.79 2.99
CA PHE A 172 4.65 -24.08 3.02
C PHE A 172 4.44 -24.88 1.73
N GLN A 173 3.20 -24.99 1.23
CA GLN A 173 2.88 -25.71 -0.01
C GLN A 173 3.49 -25.03 -1.24
N ASP A 174 3.50 -23.69 -1.25
CA ASP A 174 4.11 -22.86 -2.29
C ASP A 174 5.62 -23.10 -2.37
N ALA A 175 6.29 -23.12 -1.21
CA ALA A 175 7.71 -23.44 -1.11
C ALA A 175 7.99 -24.91 -1.45
N LEU A 176 7.11 -25.82 -1.02
CA LEU A 176 7.27 -27.24 -1.28
C LEU A 176 7.20 -27.53 -2.78
N SER A 177 6.31 -26.89 -3.55
CA SER A 177 6.15 -27.14 -5.00
C SER A 177 7.42 -26.88 -5.82
N GLN A 178 8.37 -26.10 -5.29
CA GLN A 178 9.66 -25.85 -5.91
C GLN A 178 10.60 -27.07 -5.81
N TYR A 179 10.39 -27.98 -4.86
CA TYR A 179 11.17 -29.20 -4.73
C TYR A 179 10.80 -30.23 -5.80
N GLN A 180 11.80 -30.96 -6.28
CA GLN A 180 11.60 -32.04 -7.24
C GLN A 180 11.68 -33.40 -6.55
N PHE A 181 10.59 -34.16 -6.67
CA PHE A 181 10.54 -35.55 -6.23
C PHE A 181 10.68 -36.45 -7.46
N PRO A 182 11.63 -37.41 -7.50
CA PRO A 182 11.86 -38.26 -8.67
C PRO A 182 10.64 -39.04 -9.15
N HIS A 183 9.71 -39.34 -8.23
CA HIS A 183 8.51 -40.12 -8.48
C HIS A 183 7.29 -39.26 -8.91
N VAL A 184 7.44 -37.93 -8.96
CA VAL A 184 6.40 -36.98 -9.36
C VAL A 184 6.84 -36.19 -10.58
N ARG A 185 6.12 -36.34 -11.70
CA ARG A 185 6.42 -35.59 -12.93
C ARG A 185 6.14 -34.10 -12.77
N ASN A 186 4.91 -33.73 -12.38
CA ASN A 186 4.50 -32.34 -12.18
C ASN A 186 4.05 -32.09 -10.73
N MET A 187 4.77 -31.28 -9.96
CA MET A 187 4.32 -30.83 -8.64
C MET A 187 4.02 -29.34 -8.69
N ILE A 188 2.76 -28.97 -8.50
CA ILE A 188 2.26 -27.62 -8.78
C ILE A 188 1.45 -27.10 -7.59
N CYS A 189 1.72 -25.86 -7.18
CA CYS A 189 0.90 -25.13 -6.23
C CYS A 189 0.04 -24.10 -6.96
N LEU A 190 -1.27 -24.07 -6.67
CA LEU A 190 -2.21 -23.11 -7.22
C LEU A 190 -2.73 -22.21 -6.09
N ASP A 191 -2.34 -20.95 -6.09
CA ASP A 191 -2.77 -19.96 -5.10
C ASP A 191 -4.07 -19.32 -5.54
N PHE A 192 -5.17 -19.79 -4.99
CA PHE A 192 -6.48 -19.25 -5.30
C PHE A 192 -6.73 -17.94 -4.58
N GLY A 193 -7.06 -16.92 -5.36
CA GLY A 193 -7.94 -15.85 -4.95
C GLY A 193 -9.40 -16.29 -5.05
N MET A 194 -10.26 -15.39 -5.53
CA MET A 194 -11.71 -15.64 -5.51
C MET A 194 -12.14 -16.47 -6.70
N ILE A 195 -12.80 -17.61 -6.47
CA ILE A 195 -13.39 -18.45 -7.54
C ILE A 195 -14.90 -18.21 -7.60
N ALA A 196 -15.43 -17.96 -8.80
CA ALA A 196 -16.86 -17.86 -9.02
C ALA A 196 -17.50 -19.26 -9.06
N GLY A 197 -18.70 -19.40 -8.47
CA GLY A 197 -19.52 -20.61 -8.66
C GLY A 197 -19.11 -21.86 -7.88
N ALA A 198 -18.01 -21.83 -7.11
CA ALA A 198 -17.61 -22.96 -6.25
C ALA A 198 -16.73 -22.54 -5.06
N GLY A 199 -16.57 -23.43 -4.09
CA GLY A 199 -15.67 -23.26 -2.94
C GLY A 199 -16.24 -22.43 -1.79
N TYR A 200 -15.38 -22.12 -0.81
CA TYR A 200 -15.76 -21.47 0.45
C TYR A 200 -16.47 -20.12 0.23
N VAL A 201 -15.94 -19.30 -0.66
CA VAL A 201 -16.49 -17.99 -1.04
C VAL A 201 -17.89 -18.09 -1.61
N HIS A 202 -18.17 -19.10 -2.44
CA HIS A 202 -19.50 -19.28 -3.03
C HIS A 202 -20.53 -19.72 -1.97
N GLN A 203 -20.09 -20.51 -0.99
CA GLN A 203 -20.91 -20.96 0.14
C GLN A 203 -21.22 -19.85 1.15
N HIS A 204 -20.52 -18.72 1.07
CA HIS A 204 -20.66 -17.54 1.94
C HIS A 204 -20.92 -16.29 1.08
N PRO A 205 -22.15 -16.10 0.55
CA PRO A 205 -22.50 -15.03 -0.38
C PRO A 205 -22.15 -13.61 0.11
N GLU A 206 -22.13 -13.41 1.42
CA GLU A 206 -21.72 -12.18 2.11
C GLU A 206 -20.25 -11.84 1.88
N ILE A 207 -19.36 -12.85 1.91
CA ILE A 207 -17.93 -12.72 1.63
C ILE A 207 -17.74 -12.41 0.15
N ASN A 208 -18.46 -13.12 -0.73
CA ASN A 208 -18.43 -12.88 -2.17
C ASN A 208 -18.84 -11.44 -2.54
N ARG A 209 -19.94 -10.94 -1.95
CA ARG A 209 -20.41 -9.57 -2.18
C ARG A 209 -19.41 -8.53 -1.69
N PHE A 210 -18.90 -8.70 -0.46
CA PHE A 210 -17.88 -7.84 0.11
C PHE A 210 -16.68 -7.64 -0.84
N TYR A 211 -16.07 -8.72 -1.32
CA TYR A 211 -14.89 -8.60 -2.18
C TYR A 211 -15.19 -8.07 -3.59
N LYS A 212 -16.35 -8.38 -4.17
CA LYS A 212 -16.79 -7.79 -5.46
C LYS A 212 -16.95 -6.27 -5.36
N ASP A 213 -17.57 -5.80 -4.29
CA ASP A 213 -17.79 -4.36 -4.04
C ASP A 213 -16.46 -3.61 -3.79
N HIS A 214 -15.38 -4.34 -3.49
CA HIS A 214 -14.03 -3.81 -3.27
C HIS A 214 -13.07 -4.05 -4.46
N GLY A 215 -13.61 -4.38 -5.65
CA GLY A 215 -12.82 -4.47 -6.89
C GLY A 215 -12.02 -5.76 -7.05
N HIS A 216 -12.32 -6.81 -6.28
CA HIS A 216 -11.73 -8.13 -6.52
C HIS A 216 -12.51 -8.87 -7.61
N HIS A 217 -11.80 -9.31 -8.64
CA HIS A 217 -12.38 -10.13 -9.71
C HIS A 217 -12.39 -11.60 -9.32
N GLN A 218 -13.50 -12.28 -9.62
CA GLN A 218 -13.58 -13.72 -9.45
C GLN A 218 -13.07 -14.42 -10.70
N LEU A 219 -12.30 -15.50 -10.51
CA LEU A 219 -11.92 -16.42 -11.57
C LEU A 219 -13.11 -17.33 -11.93
N PRO A 220 -13.58 -17.34 -13.19
CA PRO A 220 -14.59 -18.29 -13.64
C PRO A 220 -14.07 -19.73 -13.61
N LEU A 221 -14.95 -20.71 -13.43
CA LEU A 221 -14.59 -22.13 -13.36
C LEU A 221 -13.94 -22.63 -14.66
N GLU A 222 -14.38 -22.11 -15.80
CA GLU A 222 -13.85 -22.48 -17.11
C GLU A 222 -12.36 -22.15 -17.21
N LYS A 223 -11.95 -21.00 -16.64
CA LYS A 223 -10.53 -20.60 -16.58
C LYS A 223 -9.74 -21.50 -15.64
N LEU A 224 -10.31 -21.88 -14.49
CA LEU A 224 -9.70 -22.86 -13.60
C LEU A 224 -9.45 -24.18 -14.33
N PHE A 225 -10.44 -24.70 -15.05
CA PHE A 225 -10.31 -25.94 -15.79
C PHE A 225 -9.24 -25.87 -16.87
N SER A 226 -9.14 -24.75 -17.59
CA SER A 226 -8.05 -24.55 -18.56
C SER A 226 -6.67 -24.54 -17.89
N ILE A 227 -6.55 -23.97 -16.68
CA ILE A 227 -5.29 -23.98 -15.93
C ILE A 227 -4.97 -25.39 -15.44
N LEU A 228 -5.94 -26.13 -14.92
CA LEU A 228 -5.77 -27.52 -14.51
C LEU A 228 -5.34 -28.40 -15.69
N GLU A 229 -6.03 -28.27 -16.83
CA GLU A 229 -5.68 -28.95 -18.08
C GLU A 229 -4.26 -28.63 -18.53
N TYR A 230 -3.89 -27.35 -18.47
CA TYR A 230 -2.54 -26.91 -18.78
C TYR A 230 -1.53 -27.62 -17.88
N VAL A 231 -1.63 -27.49 -16.54
CA VAL A 231 -0.59 -27.98 -15.63
C VAL A 231 -0.44 -29.51 -15.58
N ILE A 232 -1.46 -30.28 -16.01
CA ILE A 232 -1.37 -31.75 -16.07
C ILE A 232 -0.93 -32.28 -17.44
N SER A 233 -1.00 -31.47 -18.50
CA SER A 233 -0.79 -31.93 -19.88
C SER A 233 0.63 -32.50 -20.12
N PRO A 234 0.76 -33.67 -20.78
CA PRO A 234 2.04 -34.26 -21.19
C PRO A 234 2.83 -33.40 -22.18
N SER A 235 2.15 -32.55 -22.96
CA SER A 235 2.77 -31.71 -23.99
C SER A 235 3.76 -30.67 -23.42
N ILE A 236 3.76 -30.48 -22.11
CA ILE A 236 4.67 -29.56 -21.41
C ILE A 236 6.01 -30.23 -21.06
N SER A 237 6.16 -31.53 -21.30
CA SER A 237 7.38 -32.30 -20.96
C SER A 237 8.68 -31.84 -21.66
N GLY A 238 8.62 -30.85 -22.57
CA GLY A 238 9.78 -30.24 -23.23
C GLY A 238 9.90 -28.72 -23.04
N ILE A 239 8.99 -28.10 -22.29
CA ILE A 239 9.07 -26.69 -21.90
C ILE A 239 9.32 -26.70 -20.40
N GLU A 240 10.46 -26.21 -19.94
CA GLU A 240 10.67 -25.94 -18.53
C GLU A 240 9.51 -25.08 -18.02
N ILE A 241 8.63 -25.67 -17.20
CA ILE A 241 7.72 -24.87 -16.39
C ILE A 241 8.62 -24.20 -15.35
N ASP A 242 9.11 -23.01 -15.69
CA ASP A 242 9.92 -22.17 -14.81
C ASP A 242 9.17 -21.82 -13.51
N HIS A 243 7.85 -22.02 -13.47
CA HIS A 243 6.99 -21.64 -12.35
C HIS A 243 6.07 -22.78 -11.89
N ARG A 244 6.48 -23.51 -10.84
CA ARG A 244 5.67 -24.55 -10.17
C ARG A 244 4.68 -24.00 -9.14
N HIS A 245 4.52 -22.69 -9.09
CA HIS A 245 3.67 -21.95 -8.18
C HIS A 245 2.94 -20.87 -8.99
N LEU A 246 1.61 -20.93 -9.01
CA LEU A 246 0.77 -20.08 -9.86
C LEU A 246 -0.28 -19.35 -9.03
N ILE A 247 -0.25 -18.01 -9.04
CA ILE A 247 -1.25 -17.16 -8.41
C ILE A 247 -2.42 -16.93 -9.36
N ILE A 248 -3.63 -17.33 -8.97
CA ILE A 248 -4.81 -17.34 -9.86
C ILE A 248 -6.01 -16.69 -9.18
N GLY A 249 -6.80 -15.89 -9.90
CA GLY A 249 -8.00 -15.25 -9.35
C GLY A 249 -7.75 -14.18 -8.27
N SER A 250 -6.51 -13.69 -8.15
CA SER A 250 -6.12 -12.61 -7.24
C SER A 250 -5.49 -11.47 -8.05
N LEU A 251 -6.29 -10.84 -8.91
CA LEU A 251 -5.93 -9.58 -9.54
C LEU A 251 -6.54 -8.46 -8.70
N PRO A 252 -5.74 -7.66 -7.96
CA PRO A 252 -6.28 -6.44 -7.42
C PRO A 252 -6.65 -5.52 -8.58
N ASP A 253 -7.91 -5.09 -8.63
CA ASP A 253 -8.31 -4.14 -9.66
C ASP A 253 -7.96 -2.70 -9.29
N GLY A 254 -7.73 -1.91 -10.33
CA GLY A 254 -7.45 -0.48 -10.22
C GLY A 254 -5.97 -0.14 -9.98
N GLU A 255 -5.62 1.05 -10.44
CA GLU A 255 -4.32 1.75 -10.32
C GLU A 255 -3.70 1.72 -8.90
N LYS A 256 -4.46 1.34 -7.87
CA LYS A 256 -4.06 1.34 -6.46
C LYS A 256 -3.14 0.19 -6.05
N SER A 257 -3.06 -0.90 -6.81
CA SER A 257 -2.23 -2.07 -6.49
C SER A 257 -1.07 -2.29 -7.46
N GLY A 258 -0.70 -1.23 -8.20
CA GLY A 258 0.35 -1.28 -9.23
C GLY A 258 1.71 -1.76 -8.73
N TYR A 259 2.01 -1.66 -7.42
CA TYR A 259 3.27 -2.16 -6.86
C TYR A 259 3.29 -3.69 -6.72
N LEU A 260 2.18 -4.33 -6.35
CA LEU A 260 2.10 -5.80 -6.25
C LEU A 260 2.26 -6.44 -7.63
N LEU A 261 1.65 -5.86 -8.67
CA LEU A 261 1.77 -6.34 -10.06
C LEU A 261 3.17 -6.13 -10.68
N ARG A 262 4.05 -5.34 -10.04
CA ARG A 262 5.46 -5.20 -10.43
C ARG A 262 6.34 -6.32 -9.87
N ASP A 263 5.88 -7.02 -8.84
CA ASP A 263 6.61 -8.14 -8.27
C ASP A 263 6.65 -9.31 -9.29
N PRO A 264 7.83 -9.92 -9.54
CA PRO A 264 7.98 -11.03 -10.48
C PRO A 264 7.00 -12.18 -10.25
N LYS A 265 6.53 -12.41 -9.02
CA LYS A 265 5.54 -13.44 -8.68
C LYS A 265 4.19 -13.25 -9.38
N PHE A 266 3.87 -12.06 -9.86
CA PHE A 266 2.62 -11.73 -10.59
C PHE A 266 2.85 -11.56 -12.10
N ARG A 267 4.01 -11.96 -12.63
CA ARG A 267 4.35 -11.79 -14.05
C ARG A 267 3.38 -12.53 -14.98
N HIS A 268 2.89 -13.72 -14.60
CA HIS A 268 1.92 -14.50 -15.37
C HIS A 268 0.53 -13.85 -15.38
N THR A 269 0.13 -13.18 -14.30
CA THR A 269 -1.14 -12.44 -14.24
C THR A 269 -1.08 -11.11 -15.01
N ARG A 270 0.11 -10.48 -15.11
CA ARG A 270 0.33 -9.26 -15.89
C ARG A 270 0.10 -9.46 -17.39
N LYS A 271 0.52 -10.62 -17.94
CA LYS A 271 0.39 -10.93 -19.37
C LYS A 271 -1.10 -11.07 -19.79
N ALA A 272 -1.93 -11.64 -18.92
CA ALA A 272 -3.37 -11.78 -19.16
C ALA A 272 -4.11 -10.43 -19.23
N LYS A 273 -3.72 -9.44 -18.41
CA LYS A 273 -4.36 -8.11 -18.38
C LYS A 273 -4.02 -7.26 -19.63
N LEU A 274 -2.83 -7.44 -20.21
CA LEU A 274 -2.44 -6.81 -21.48
C LEU A 274 -3.30 -7.32 -22.65
N ASP A 275 -3.63 -8.61 -22.67
CA ASP A 275 -4.48 -9.20 -23.72
C ASP A 275 -5.97 -8.87 -23.52
N GLU A 276 -6.47 -8.77 -22.28
CA GLU A 276 -7.87 -8.39 -21.98
C GLU A 276 -8.13 -6.89 -22.15
N SER A 277 -7.13 -6.02 -22.04
CA SER A 277 -7.30 -4.56 -22.25
C SER A 277 -7.73 -4.16 -23.67
N HIS A 278 -7.74 -5.09 -24.62
CA HIS A 278 -8.30 -4.90 -25.96
C HIS A 278 -9.77 -5.35 -26.13
N ALA A 279 -10.39 -5.95 -25.11
CA ALA A 279 -11.79 -6.37 -25.17
C ALA A 279 -12.54 -6.02 -23.88
N THR A 280 -13.68 -5.36 -24.02
CA THR A 280 -14.69 -5.05 -22.99
C THR A 280 -14.40 -3.92 -21.97
N SER A 281 -14.72 -2.70 -22.41
CA SER A 281 -15.05 -1.57 -21.55
C SER A 281 -16.58 -1.37 -21.46
N GLN A 282 -17.32 -2.26 -20.79
CA GLN A 282 -18.67 -1.94 -20.29
C GLN A 282 -19.05 -2.78 -19.06
N GLY A 283 -18.87 -2.19 -17.87
CA GLY A 283 -19.52 -2.61 -16.63
C GLY A 283 -19.97 -1.38 -15.86
N LYS A 284 -21.28 -1.17 -15.70
CA LYS A 284 -21.85 -0.05 -14.94
C LYS A 284 -21.67 -0.31 -13.43
N GLY A 285 -20.69 0.34 -12.81
CA GLY A 285 -20.58 0.42 -11.35
C GLY A 285 -21.60 1.40 -10.76
N TYR A 286 -21.99 1.19 -9.50
CA TYR A 286 -22.81 2.11 -8.72
C TYR A 286 -22.07 3.44 -8.54
N ASP A 287 -22.62 4.53 -9.06
CA ASP A 287 -22.03 5.87 -8.94
C ASP A 287 -22.78 6.68 -7.88
N LEU A 288 -22.20 6.74 -6.67
CA LEU A 288 -22.69 7.57 -5.56
C LEU A 288 -22.95 9.03 -6.00
N ARG A 289 -22.15 9.57 -6.93
CA ARG A 289 -22.34 10.95 -7.42
C ARG A 289 -23.55 11.07 -8.34
N ALA A 290 -23.84 10.04 -9.14
CA ALA A 290 -25.06 9.99 -9.94
C ALA A 290 -26.31 9.90 -9.05
N SER A 291 -26.26 9.11 -7.97
CA SER A 291 -27.35 9.02 -7.00
C SER A 291 -27.58 10.32 -6.22
N LEU A 292 -26.51 10.99 -5.78
CA LEU A 292 -26.62 12.29 -5.09
C LEU A 292 -27.15 13.41 -6.01
N LYS A 293 -26.81 13.39 -7.31
CA LYS A 293 -27.35 14.33 -8.30
C LYS A 293 -28.82 14.09 -8.66
N ALA A 294 -29.30 12.86 -8.50
CA ALA A 294 -30.68 12.48 -8.80
C ALA A 294 -31.64 12.71 -7.61
N ALA A 295 -31.12 13.09 -6.44
CA ALA A 295 -31.94 13.39 -5.26
C ALA A 295 -32.76 14.67 -5.48
N THR A 296 -34.06 14.62 -5.17
CA THR A 296 -34.98 15.74 -5.36
C THR A 296 -35.31 16.47 -4.06
N SER A 297 -34.90 15.93 -2.91
CA SER A 297 -35.09 16.52 -1.58
C SER A 297 -33.88 16.30 -0.67
N ASN A 298 -33.73 17.14 0.36
CA ASN A 298 -32.71 16.94 1.39
C ASN A 298 -32.88 15.59 2.11
N GLN A 299 -34.12 15.11 2.26
CA GLN A 299 -34.40 13.81 2.87
C GLN A 299 -33.86 12.65 2.02
N ASP A 300 -33.90 12.76 0.69
CA ASP A 300 -33.31 11.77 -0.21
C ASP A 300 -31.78 11.75 -0.09
N VAL A 301 -31.17 12.92 0.05
CA VAL A 301 -29.73 13.04 0.29
C VAL A 301 -29.33 12.40 1.62
N TYR A 302 -30.08 12.67 2.70
CA TYR A 302 -29.84 12.05 4.01
C TYR A 302 -29.95 10.52 3.94
N ASN A 303 -30.95 10.01 3.24
CA ASN A 303 -31.13 8.56 3.05
C ASN A 303 -30.00 7.93 2.22
N ILE A 304 -29.48 8.63 1.21
CA ILE A 304 -28.34 8.15 0.42
C ILE A 304 -27.06 8.13 1.27
N ILE A 305 -26.77 9.21 2.00
CA ILE A 305 -25.61 9.30 2.89
C ILE A 305 -25.73 8.26 4.03
N ALA A 306 -26.91 8.10 4.63
CA ALA A 306 -27.15 7.13 5.69
C ALA A 306 -26.88 5.68 5.21
N LYS A 307 -27.31 5.32 3.99
CA LYS A 307 -27.01 4.01 3.39
C LYS A 307 -25.52 3.78 3.22
N GLU A 308 -24.78 4.78 2.77
CA GLU A 308 -23.32 4.71 2.62
C GLU A 308 -22.60 4.56 3.97
N ILE A 309 -22.99 5.36 4.97
CA ILE A 309 -22.47 5.26 6.34
C ILE A 309 -22.75 3.86 6.91
N LEU A 310 -23.95 3.33 6.71
CA LEU A 310 -24.33 1.99 7.16
C LEU A 310 -23.55 0.89 6.45
N SER A 311 -23.30 1.03 5.14
CA SER A 311 -22.48 0.13 4.34
C SER A 311 -21.04 0.10 4.86
N LYS A 312 -20.45 1.28 5.16
CA LYS A 312 -19.11 1.36 5.72
C LYS A 312 -19.04 0.81 7.15
N ALA A 313 -20.02 1.11 8.00
CA ALA A 313 -20.09 0.57 9.35
C ALA A 313 -20.20 -0.97 9.33
N SER A 314 -20.97 -1.53 8.40
CA SER A 314 -21.07 -3.00 8.18
C SER A 314 -19.71 -3.60 7.84
N THR A 315 -18.94 -2.92 6.97
CA THR A 315 -17.58 -3.32 6.59
C THR A 315 -16.64 -3.36 7.78
N LEU A 316 -16.66 -2.32 8.63
CA LEU A 316 -15.73 -2.22 9.76
C LEU A 316 -16.08 -3.19 10.90
N MET A 317 -17.38 -3.44 11.12
CA MET A 317 -17.83 -4.31 12.22
C MET A 317 -17.96 -5.78 11.80
N MET A 318 -17.86 -6.10 10.51
CA MET A 318 -18.11 -7.43 9.94
C MET A 318 -19.49 -8.01 10.32
N VAL A 319 -20.48 -7.13 10.48
CA VAL A 319 -21.88 -7.50 10.80
C VAL A 319 -22.76 -7.22 9.58
N ASN A 320 -23.73 -8.10 9.30
CA ASN A 320 -24.75 -7.83 8.30
C ASN A 320 -25.76 -6.79 8.82
N ILE A 321 -25.79 -5.61 8.19
CA ILE A 321 -26.68 -4.49 8.54
C ILE A 321 -27.66 -4.17 7.39
N GLN A 322 -27.69 -4.99 6.32
CA GLN A 322 -28.65 -4.76 5.22
C GLN A 322 -30.10 -4.95 5.70
N GLY A 323 -30.93 -3.93 5.49
CA GLY A 323 -32.33 -3.91 5.88
C GLY A 323 -32.59 -3.52 7.34
N LYS A 324 -31.54 -3.19 8.12
CA LYS A 324 -31.73 -2.67 9.48
C LYS A 324 -32.20 -1.22 9.44
N ASP A 325 -33.00 -0.90 10.45
CA ASP A 325 -33.70 0.36 10.57
C ASP A 325 -32.72 1.55 10.73
N MET A 326 -32.72 2.46 9.75
CA MET A 326 -31.88 3.67 9.76
C MET A 326 -32.28 4.66 10.85
N SER A 327 -33.43 4.44 11.51
CA SER A 327 -33.91 5.21 12.66
C SER A 327 -33.35 4.74 14.01
N LYS A 328 -32.34 3.86 14.02
CA LYS A 328 -31.62 3.42 15.22
C LYS A 328 -30.19 3.97 15.29
N PRO A 329 -29.59 4.11 16.48
CA PRO A 329 -28.21 4.53 16.63
C PRO A 329 -27.23 3.42 16.21
N LEU A 330 -26.03 3.79 15.73
CA LEU A 330 -24.99 2.83 15.35
C LEU A 330 -24.44 2.02 16.54
N THR A 331 -24.53 2.54 17.76
CA THR A 331 -24.10 1.87 19.00
C THR A 331 -24.95 0.64 19.33
N GLU A 332 -26.24 0.65 18.99
CA GLU A 332 -27.11 -0.55 19.08
C GLU A 332 -26.71 -1.65 18.08
N LEU A 333 -25.86 -1.33 17.10
CA LEU A 333 -25.38 -2.26 16.08
C LEU A 333 -24.00 -2.85 16.38
N GLY A 334 -23.47 -2.59 17.59
CA GLY A 334 -22.19 -3.15 18.05
C GLY A 334 -20.97 -2.26 17.76
N LEU A 335 -21.19 -0.98 17.46
CA LEU A 335 -20.12 -0.02 17.22
C LEU A 335 -19.34 0.28 18.52
N ASP A 336 -18.04 -0.02 18.54
CA ASP A 336 -17.13 0.35 19.63
C ASP A 336 -16.38 1.67 19.35
N SER A 337 -15.62 2.15 20.35
CA SER A 337 -14.89 3.42 20.25
C SER A 337 -13.77 3.42 19.20
N LEU A 338 -13.19 2.27 18.85
CA LEU A 338 -12.14 2.16 17.84
C LEU A 338 -12.74 2.24 16.43
N VAL A 339 -13.80 1.48 16.18
CA VAL A 339 -14.53 1.49 14.91
C VAL A 339 -15.19 2.84 14.66
N ALA A 340 -15.65 3.53 15.71
CA ALA A 340 -16.17 4.90 15.60
C ALA A 340 -15.14 5.89 15.06
N VAL A 341 -13.86 5.77 15.46
CA VAL A 341 -12.77 6.64 14.97
C VAL A 341 -12.47 6.36 13.49
N GLU A 342 -12.47 5.09 13.09
CA GLU A 342 -12.24 4.70 11.71
C GLU A 342 -13.40 5.10 10.79
N LEU A 343 -14.64 4.87 11.24
CA LEU A 343 -15.85 5.31 10.55
C LEU A 343 -15.88 6.83 10.42
N LYS A 344 -15.60 7.57 11.50
CA LYS A 344 -15.45 9.04 11.47
C LYS A 344 -14.42 9.48 10.43
N THR A 345 -13.27 8.82 10.39
CA THR A 345 -12.17 9.20 9.49
C THR A 345 -12.57 9.00 8.03
N TRP A 346 -13.24 7.88 7.75
CA TRP A 346 -13.78 7.60 6.42
C TRP A 346 -14.91 8.56 6.02
N VAL A 347 -15.86 8.86 6.92
CA VAL A 347 -16.98 9.78 6.65
C VAL A 347 -16.44 11.19 6.36
N SER A 348 -15.51 11.68 7.20
CA SER A 348 -14.86 12.97 7.00
C SER A 348 -14.16 13.07 5.64
N HIS A 349 -13.47 12.00 5.21
CA HIS A 349 -12.77 11.98 3.93
C HIS A 349 -13.72 11.84 2.73
N THR A 350 -14.73 10.98 2.82
CA THR A 350 -15.65 10.66 1.72
C THR A 350 -16.59 11.82 1.41
N PHE A 351 -17.09 12.50 2.44
CA PHE A 351 -18.07 13.57 2.31
C PHE A 351 -17.49 14.97 2.55
N ASP A 352 -16.17 15.09 2.71
CA ASP A 352 -15.47 16.36 2.96
C ASP A 352 -16.11 17.17 4.11
N CYS A 353 -16.26 16.52 5.27
CA CYS A 353 -16.90 17.09 6.45
C CYS A 353 -16.05 16.93 7.72
N THR A 354 -16.25 17.80 8.70
CA THR A 354 -15.57 17.70 10.00
C THR A 354 -16.48 17.06 11.03
N LEU A 355 -16.09 15.89 11.52
CA LEU A 355 -16.76 15.17 12.60
C LEU A 355 -15.79 14.89 13.75
N LYS A 356 -16.31 14.71 14.96
CA LYS A 356 -15.63 14.11 16.12
C LYS A 356 -16.07 12.65 16.27
N ALA A 357 -15.28 11.84 16.97
CA ALA A 357 -15.70 10.46 17.27
C ALA A 357 -16.97 10.42 18.13
N SER A 358 -17.16 11.42 19.02
CA SER A 358 -18.39 11.60 19.79
C SER A 358 -19.61 11.85 18.90
N ASP A 359 -19.48 12.57 17.78
CA ASP A 359 -20.59 12.82 16.86
C ASP A 359 -21.14 11.51 16.25
N VAL A 360 -20.28 10.50 16.04
CA VAL A 360 -20.67 9.18 15.53
C VAL A 360 -21.30 8.32 16.62
N LEU A 361 -20.79 8.41 17.85
CA LEU A 361 -21.25 7.62 19.01
C LEU A 361 -22.57 8.14 19.60
N GLU A 362 -22.79 9.45 19.57
CA GLU A 362 -23.94 10.13 20.18
C GLU A 362 -25.09 10.38 19.19
N ALA A 363 -24.90 10.06 17.90
CA ALA A 363 -25.95 10.20 16.90
C ALA A 363 -27.14 9.29 17.26
N LYS A 364 -28.31 9.91 17.46
CA LYS A 364 -29.54 9.22 17.84
C LYS A 364 -29.99 8.22 16.77
N THR A 365 -29.78 8.54 15.50
CA THR A 365 -30.05 7.68 14.36
C THR A 365 -28.97 7.80 13.28
N VAL A 366 -28.89 6.82 12.38
CA VAL A 366 -27.99 6.88 11.20
C VAL A 366 -28.37 8.05 10.29
N VAL A 367 -29.67 8.38 10.21
CA VAL A 367 -30.18 9.53 9.45
C VAL A 367 -29.75 10.85 10.09
N ASP A 368 -29.73 10.95 11.42
CA ASP A 368 -29.24 12.15 12.11
C ASP A 368 -27.75 12.37 11.87
N LEU A 369 -26.96 11.27 11.85
CA LEU A 369 -25.55 11.35 11.48
C LEU A 369 -25.39 11.79 10.01
N ALA A 370 -26.23 11.30 9.10
CA ALA A 370 -26.23 11.71 7.70
C ALA A 370 -26.60 13.19 7.51
N ALA A 371 -27.56 13.70 8.30
CA ALA A 371 -27.90 15.12 8.31
C ALA A 371 -26.73 15.98 8.82
N MET A 372 -26.07 15.57 9.91
CA MET A 372 -24.85 16.25 10.39
C MET A 372 -23.72 16.24 9.35
N VAL A 373 -23.55 15.13 8.63
CA VAL A 373 -22.58 15.02 7.53
C VAL A 373 -22.92 15.99 6.40
N TYR A 374 -24.19 16.05 6.01
CA TYR A 374 -24.66 16.96 4.97
C TYR A 374 -24.43 18.43 5.34
N GLU A 375 -24.85 18.84 6.54
CA GLU A 375 -24.74 20.23 7.00
C GLU A 375 -23.28 20.68 7.17
N ARG A 376 -22.39 19.77 7.56
CA ARG A 376 -20.96 20.04 7.80
C ARG A 376 -20.08 19.72 6.59
N SER A 377 -20.67 19.28 5.48
CA SER A 377 -19.95 18.98 4.24
C SER A 377 -19.57 20.27 3.50
N LYS A 378 -18.33 20.33 3.03
CA LYS A 378 -17.84 21.37 2.11
C LYS A 378 -17.90 20.93 0.65
N SER A 379 -18.43 19.73 0.39
CA SER A 379 -18.43 19.14 -0.95
C SER A 379 -19.41 19.87 -1.88
N PRO A 380 -18.95 20.47 -2.99
CA PRO A 380 -19.81 21.17 -3.95
C PRO A 380 -20.89 20.30 -4.57
N SER A 381 -20.73 18.97 -4.56
CA SER A 381 -21.71 18.01 -5.08
C SER A 381 -22.87 17.73 -4.12
N LEU A 382 -22.77 18.13 -2.84
CA LEU A 382 -23.81 17.96 -1.82
C LEU A 382 -24.54 19.28 -1.55
N THR A 383 -23.84 20.42 -1.65
CA THR A 383 -24.36 21.75 -1.35
C THR A 383 -24.70 22.51 -2.64
N SER A 384 -25.66 22.04 -3.42
CA SER A 384 -26.13 22.77 -4.62
C SER A 384 -27.06 23.94 -4.26
N TRP A 385 -26.56 24.95 -3.54
CA TRP A 385 -27.02 26.34 -3.62
C TRP A 385 -26.07 27.27 -2.83
N LYS A 386 -25.00 27.74 -3.49
CA LYS A 386 -24.31 29.02 -3.26
C LYS A 386 -23.07 29.08 -4.17
N LEU A 387 -23.29 29.29 -5.45
CA LEU A 387 -22.24 29.70 -6.40
C LEU A 387 -22.70 30.98 -7.08
N SER A 388 -22.64 32.07 -6.32
CA SER A 388 -22.42 33.40 -6.85
C SER A 388 -21.14 33.92 -6.22
N ALA A 389 -20.01 33.48 -6.76
CA ALA A 389 -18.76 34.20 -6.64
C ALA A 389 -18.10 34.15 -8.01
N LYS A 390 -18.14 35.29 -8.70
CA LYS A 390 -17.21 35.65 -9.78
C LYS A 390 -15.76 35.42 -9.30
N PRO A 391 -14.77 35.32 -10.19
CA PRO A 391 -13.37 35.31 -9.78
C PRO A 391 -13.12 36.54 -8.91
N GLU A 392 -13.03 36.34 -7.59
CA GLU A 392 -12.68 37.40 -6.69
C GLU A 392 -11.24 37.78 -7.04
N THR A 393 -11.07 39.03 -7.40
CA THR A 393 -9.83 39.77 -7.27
C THR A 393 -9.47 39.79 -5.78
N ASN A 394 -9.04 38.67 -5.22
CA ASN A 394 -8.70 38.57 -3.82
C ASN A 394 -7.33 39.24 -3.61
N ASN A 395 -7.42 40.51 -3.21
CA ASN A 395 -6.37 41.15 -2.43
C ASN A 395 -6.23 40.36 -1.12
N MET A 396 -5.00 40.16 -0.63
CA MET A 396 -4.74 39.49 0.65
C MET A 396 -5.61 40.10 1.76
N SER A 397 -6.59 39.35 2.26
CA SER A 397 -7.23 39.62 3.55
C SER A 397 -6.57 38.73 4.60
N LEU A 398 -5.87 39.36 5.54
CA LEU A 398 -5.22 38.72 6.69
C LEU A 398 -6.14 38.83 7.92
N GLU A 399 -7.39 38.38 7.79
CA GLU A 399 -8.37 38.38 8.89
C GLU A 399 -8.58 36.96 9.40
N ASN A 400 -7.60 36.44 10.14
CA ASN A 400 -7.82 35.32 11.05
C ASN A 400 -6.86 35.46 12.24
N THR A 401 -7.33 36.14 13.28
CA THR A 401 -6.62 36.24 14.56
C THR A 401 -6.98 35.01 15.38
N PHE A 402 -6.10 34.02 15.44
CA PHE A 402 -6.24 32.91 16.38
C PHE A 402 -5.68 33.36 17.74
N THR A 403 -6.56 33.47 18.74
CA THR A 403 -6.23 33.94 20.11
C THR A 403 -5.87 32.80 21.06
N ASP A 404 -5.75 31.57 20.59
CA ASP A 404 -5.35 30.45 21.44
C ASP A 404 -3.91 30.63 21.91
N GLN A 405 -3.71 30.68 23.23
CA GLN A 405 -2.38 30.68 23.83
C GLN A 405 -1.63 29.44 23.37
N ILE A 406 -0.48 29.62 22.73
CA ILE A 406 0.45 28.54 22.43
C ILE A 406 0.90 27.97 23.79
N ALA A 407 0.46 26.76 24.12
CA ALA A 407 0.92 26.07 25.32
C ALA A 407 2.45 25.93 25.26
N GLU A 408 3.14 26.21 26.36
CA GLU A 408 4.58 26.00 26.46
C GLU A 408 4.90 24.53 26.16
N LEU A 409 5.84 24.32 25.23
CA LEU A 409 6.29 22.98 24.86
C LEU A 409 7.26 22.47 25.94
N PRO A 410 7.14 21.20 26.37
CA PRO A 410 8.08 20.63 27.32
C PRO A 410 9.47 20.49 26.69
N ALA A 411 10.51 20.58 27.53
CA ALA A 411 11.86 20.24 27.13
C ALA A 411 11.94 18.78 26.65
N LEU A 412 12.84 18.48 25.70
CA LEU A 412 13.05 17.11 25.25
C LEU A 412 13.56 16.26 26.43
N PRO A 413 12.85 15.20 26.86
CA PRO A 413 13.30 14.37 27.96
C PRO A 413 14.58 13.62 27.60
N LEU A 414 15.41 13.35 28.60
CA LEU A 414 16.58 12.50 28.50
C LEU A 414 16.26 11.21 29.30
N PRO A 415 16.11 10.05 28.64
CA PRO A 415 15.88 8.78 29.35
C PRO A 415 17.05 8.41 30.25
N THR A 416 16.81 7.54 31.24
CA THR A 416 17.88 6.97 32.06
C THR A 416 18.77 6.07 31.19
N LEU A 417 20.02 5.90 31.63
CA LEU A 417 20.97 5.04 30.95
C LEU A 417 20.48 3.59 30.97
N GLU A 418 19.93 3.16 32.11
CA GLU A 418 19.38 1.84 32.36
C GLU A 418 18.19 1.54 31.44
N ASP A 419 17.18 2.42 31.38
CA ASP A 419 16.02 2.25 30.51
C ASP A 419 16.43 2.21 29.03
N THR A 420 17.43 3.01 28.64
CA THR A 420 17.94 3.05 27.27
C THR A 420 18.60 1.74 26.91
N MET A 421 19.43 1.19 27.79
CA MET A 421 20.12 -0.09 27.58
C MET A 421 19.17 -1.28 27.58
N GLU A 422 18.14 -1.28 28.45
CA GLU A 422 17.11 -2.32 28.45
C GLU A 422 16.34 -2.35 27.13
N ARG A 423 15.88 -1.17 26.66
CA ARG A 423 15.19 -1.04 25.37
C ARG A 423 16.08 -1.43 24.21
N TYR A 424 17.35 -1.04 24.24
CA TYR A 424 18.33 -1.44 23.23
C TYR A 424 18.45 -2.96 23.17
N LEU A 425 18.66 -3.64 24.29
CA LEU A 425 18.78 -5.10 24.34
C LEU A 425 17.51 -5.80 23.83
N ALA A 426 16.33 -5.31 24.22
CA ALA A 426 15.06 -5.83 23.73
C ALA A 426 14.91 -5.67 22.21
N SER A 427 15.35 -4.52 21.67
CA SER A 427 15.30 -4.23 20.23
C SER A 427 16.34 -5.00 19.41
N ALA A 428 17.50 -5.33 20.00
CA ALA A 428 18.57 -6.08 19.34
C ALA A 428 18.29 -7.58 19.24
N ARG A 429 17.57 -8.15 20.22
CA ARG A 429 17.32 -9.59 20.33
C ARG A 429 16.73 -10.27 19.07
N PRO A 430 15.77 -9.67 18.34
CA PRO A 430 15.25 -10.27 17.11
C PRO A 430 16.24 -10.30 15.95
N PHE A 431 17.34 -9.52 16.03
CA PHE A 431 18.33 -9.38 14.97
C PHE A 431 19.65 -10.11 15.24
N ALA A 432 19.81 -10.71 16.42
CA ALA A 432 20.99 -11.50 16.73
C ALA A 432 20.96 -12.84 15.98
N GLU A 433 22.05 -13.16 15.29
CA GLU A 433 22.22 -14.42 14.55
C GLU A 433 22.39 -15.60 15.52
N SER A 434 22.84 -15.33 16.74
CA SER A 434 23.09 -16.37 17.74
C SER A 434 22.89 -15.92 19.19
N ASN A 435 22.70 -16.90 20.08
CA ASN A 435 22.70 -16.66 21.53
C ASN A 435 24.06 -16.14 22.04
N SER A 436 25.17 -16.51 21.39
CA SER A 436 26.50 -16.01 21.74
C SER A 436 26.65 -14.52 21.47
N GLU A 437 26.10 -14.00 20.38
CA GLU A 437 26.11 -12.55 20.10
C GLU A 437 25.29 -11.76 21.11
N MET A 438 24.16 -12.32 21.57
CA MET A 438 23.37 -11.73 22.64
C MET A 438 24.11 -11.73 23.98
N GLN A 439 24.90 -12.77 24.27
CA GLN A 439 25.74 -12.80 25.45
C GLN A 439 26.83 -11.72 25.41
N VAL A 440 27.51 -11.56 24.26
CA VAL A 440 28.51 -10.51 24.07
C VAL A 440 27.88 -9.12 24.20
N THR A 441 26.72 -8.89 23.58
CA THR A 441 25.99 -7.63 23.69
C THR A 441 25.60 -7.33 25.15
N SER A 442 25.10 -8.34 25.86
CA SER A 442 24.72 -8.20 27.28
C SER A 442 25.93 -7.91 28.18
N GLU A 443 27.08 -8.51 27.90
CA GLU A 443 28.35 -8.23 28.57
C GLU A 443 28.79 -6.78 28.36
N CYS A 444 28.77 -6.31 27.10
CA CYS A 444 29.09 -4.93 26.76
C CYS A 444 28.18 -3.94 27.49
N ILE A 445 26.86 -4.19 27.52
CA ILE A 445 25.89 -3.36 28.24
C ILE A 445 26.21 -3.32 29.74
N ARG A 446 26.52 -4.47 30.36
CA ARG A 446 26.85 -4.51 31.79
C ARG A 446 28.09 -3.69 32.12
N ARG A 447 29.13 -3.78 31.27
CA ARG A 447 30.34 -2.96 31.41
C ARG A 447 30.07 -1.47 31.18
N PHE A 448 29.15 -1.15 30.27
CA PHE A 448 28.77 0.22 29.98
C PHE A 448 27.96 0.85 31.13
N LEU A 449 27.13 0.07 31.82
CA LEU A 449 26.29 0.47 32.95
C LEU A 449 27.01 0.51 34.31
N ALA A 450 28.19 -0.12 34.43
CA ALA A 450 28.96 -0.14 35.68
C ALA A 450 29.17 1.27 36.24
N ASP A 451 29.30 1.40 37.57
CA ASP A 451 29.42 2.69 38.25
C ASP A 451 30.61 3.53 37.74
N ASP A 452 31.70 2.88 37.35
CA ASP A 452 32.90 3.46 36.73
C ASP A 452 32.92 3.31 35.19
N GLY A 453 31.82 2.81 34.62
CA GLY A 453 31.64 2.55 33.20
C GLY A 453 31.52 3.83 32.37
N LEU A 454 31.90 3.73 31.10
CA LEU A 454 31.84 4.85 30.16
C LEU A 454 30.42 5.42 30.01
N GLY A 455 29.38 4.60 30.17
CA GLY A 455 27.99 5.02 30.04
C GLY A 455 27.59 6.07 31.07
N GLN A 456 28.02 5.93 32.33
CA GLN A 456 27.73 6.90 33.39
C GLN A 456 28.37 8.26 33.10
N ILE A 457 29.62 8.25 32.59
CA ILE A 457 30.33 9.47 32.18
C ILE A 457 29.59 10.17 31.04
N LEU A 458 29.14 9.42 30.02
CA LEU A 458 28.41 9.97 28.88
C LEU A 458 27.01 10.47 29.27
N GLN A 459 26.30 9.76 30.14
CA GLN A 459 24.99 10.16 30.65
C GLN A 459 25.09 11.47 31.45
N SER A 460 26.12 11.62 32.31
CA SER A 460 26.37 12.88 33.02
C SER A 460 26.61 14.05 32.07
N ARG A 461 27.37 13.85 30.99
CA ARG A 461 27.57 14.90 29.96
C ARG A 461 26.27 15.27 29.24
N LEU A 462 25.38 14.30 29.00
CA LEU A 462 24.07 14.56 28.39
C LEU A 462 23.14 15.31 29.34
N LEU A 463 23.14 14.98 30.64
CA LEU A 463 22.41 15.71 31.67
C LEU A 463 22.88 17.17 31.78
N ASP A 464 24.19 17.37 31.87
CA ASP A 464 24.82 18.70 31.83
C ASP A 464 24.41 19.50 30.59
N ARG A 465 24.38 18.84 29.43
CA ARG A 465 23.95 19.46 28.17
C ARG A 465 22.46 19.80 28.18
N GLN A 466 21.61 18.94 28.73
CA GLN A 466 20.18 19.20 28.85
C GLN A 466 19.90 20.42 29.73
N GLU A 467 20.56 20.53 30.88
CA GLU A 467 20.44 21.67 31.79
C GLU A 467 20.91 22.98 31.14
N LYS A 468 22.02 22.92 30.39
CA LYS A 468 22.64 24.09 29.75
C LYS A 468 22.08 24.40 28.35
N SER A 469 21.11 23.63 27.86
CA SER A 469 20.62 23.73 26.48
C SER A 469 19.79 25.01 26.26
N PRO A 470 20.15 25.88 25.30
CA PRO A 470 19.44 27.14 25.06
C PRO A 470 18.04 26.95 24.43
N THR A 471 17.78 25.82 23.77
CA THR A 471 16.53 25.54 23.05
C THR A 471 15.63 24.53 23.76
N ALA A 472 15.94 24.18 25.02
CA ALA A 472 15.31 23.07 25.75
C ALA A 472 15.34 21.71 25.00
N ASN A 473 16.22 21.57 24.01
CA ASN A 473 16.42 20.37 23.20
C ASN A 473 17.91 20.03 23.13
N TRP A 474 18.34 19.13 24.02
CA TRP A 474 19.74 18.70 24.13
C TRP A 474 20.26 17.98 22.88
N LEU A 475 19.36 17.43 22.05
CA LEU A 475 19.69 16.60 20.90
C LEU A 475 19.77 17.39 19.59
N HIS A 476 19.26 18.64 19.54
CA HIS A 476 19.03 19.38 18.29
C HIS A 476 20.27 19.43 17.38
N ASP A 477 21.39 19.97 17.87
CA ASP A 477 22.60 20.13 17.04
C ASP A 477 23.25 18.78 16.72
N ILE A 478 23.33 17.87 17.71
CA ILE A 478 23.94 16.54 17.53
C ILE A 478 23.22 15.77 16.43
N HIS A 479 21.89 15.75 16.47
CA HIS A 479 21.08 15.07 15.48
C HIS A 479 21.18 15.76 14.11
N THR A 480 21.10 17.09 14.08
CA THR A 480 21.13 17.84 12.83
C THR A 480 22.48 17.71 12.12
N GLU A 481 23.58 17.79 12.86
CA GLU A 481 24.93 17.63 12.32
C GLU A 481 25.17 16.19 11.86
N ALA A 482 25.04 15.21 12.77
CA ALA A 482 25.40 13.82 12.49
C ALA A 482 24.51 13.18 11.42
N LEU A 483 23.21 13.49 11.40
CA LEU A 483 22.28 12.86 10.45
C LEU A 483 22.26 13.57 9.08
N TYR A 484 22.47 14.89 9.05
CA TYR A 484 22.28 15.68 7.83
C TYR A 484 23.52 16.45 7.40
N LEU A 485 24.10 17.29 8.25
CA LEU A 485 25.09 18.28 7.81
C LEU A 485 26.50 17.70 7.60
N GLU A 486 26.85 16.63 8.30
CA GLU A 486 28.10 15.88 8.12
C GLU A 486 28.04 14.92 6.92
N ASP A 487 26.85 14.49 6.49
CA ASP A 487 26.72 13.59 5.34
C ASP A 487 27.26 14.27 4.07
N ARG A 488 28.29 13.68 3.47
CA ARG A 488 28.99 14.21 2.28
C ARG A 488 28.44 13.68 0.97
N ARG A 489 27.47 12.77 1.00
CA ARG A 489 26.77 12.30 -0.21
C ARG A 489 25.95 13.45 -0.84
N PRO A 490 25.67 13.38 -2.15
CA PRO A 490 24.71 14.29 -2.79
C PRO A 490 23.39 14.38 -2.04
N LEU A 491 22.79 15.57 -1.98
CA LEU A 491 21.48 15.73 -1.32
C LEU A 491 20.40 14.93 -2.04
N THR A 492 20.41 14.92 -3.37
CA THR A 492 19.54 14.05 -4.17
C THR A 492 20.37 12.88 -4.69
N PRO A 493 19.97 11.61 -4.50
CA PRO A 493 18.72 11.13 -3.89
C PRO A 493 18.75 10.87 -2.37
N PHE A 494 19.88 11.09 -1.71
CA PHE A 494 20.11 10.45 -0.40
C PHE A 494 19.47 11.17 0.79
N THR A 495 19.20 12.47 0.68
CA THR A 495 18.69 13.32 1.77
C THR A 495 17.37 14.00 1.39
N ASN A 496 17.30 14.57 0.18
CA ASN A 496 16.13 15.28 -0.30
C ASN A 496 15.01 14.30 -0.63
N TYR A 497 13.85 14.52 -0.02
CA TYR A 497 12.61 13.83 -0.33
C TYR A 497 11.71 14.70 -1.21
N PHE A 498 10.69 14.08 -1.81
CA PHE A 498 9.73 14.78 -2.64
C PHE A 498 8.30 14.30 -2.36
N GLY A 499 7.33 15.12 -2.77
CA GLY A 499 5.91 14.77 -2.77
C GLY A 499 5.28 15.14 -4.11
N THR A 500 4.17 14.50 -4.45
CA THR A 500 3.37 14.87 -5.63
C THR A 500 1.95 15.17 -5.21
N TYR A 501 1.33 16.19 -5.81
CA TYR A 501 -0.10 16.43 -5.62
C TYR A 501 -0.91 15.35 -6.32
N PRO A 502 -2.06 14.93 -5.76
CA PRO A 502 -2.96 13.99 -6.42
C PRO A 502 -3.40 14.53 -7.79
N THR A 503 -3.26 13.72 -8.83
CA THR A 503 -3.76 14.01 -10.18
C THR A 503 -5.27 13.75 -10.21
N ARG A 504 -6.06 14.60 -9.54
CA ARG A 504 -7.51 14.59 -9.76
C ARG A 504 -7.77 15.20 -11.15
N PRO A 505 -8.71 14.66 -11.95
CA PRO A 505 -9.23 15.39 -13.08
C PRO A 505 -9.97 16.62 -12.54
N SER A 506 -9.30 17.77 -12.45
CA SER A 506 -9.97 19.03 -12.15
C SER A 506 -10.82 19.42 -13.36
N SER A 507 -12.04 19.91 -13.11
CA SER A 507 -12.87 20.55 -14.13
C SER A 507 -12.22 21.81 -14.70
N GLU A 508 -11.29 22.42 -13.96
CA GLU A 508 -10.49 23.57 -14.37
C GLU A 508 -9.10 23.13 -14.83
N LYS A 509 -8.81 23.31 -16.13
CA LYS A 509 -7.45 23.15 -16.67
C LYS A 509 -6.69 24.47 -16.45
N TYR A 510 -5.88 24.54 -15.39
CA TYR A 510 -4.92 25.64 -15.23
C TYR A 510 -3.79 25.51 -16.25
N SER A 511 -3.37 26.61 -16.86
CA SER A 511 -2.08 26.65 -17.57
C SER A 511 -0.92 26.51 -16.57
N PRO A 512 0.27 26.08 -17.00
CA PRO A 512 1.45 26.03 -16.13
C PRO A 512 1.73 27.37 -15.42
N ALA A 513 1.58 28.49 -16.13
CA ALA A 513 1.74 29.83 -15.56
C ALA A 513 0.70 30.15 -14.48
N GLN A 514 -0.57 29.83 -14.71
CA GLN A 514 -1.63 30.03 -13.72
C GLN A 514 -1.41 29.15 -12.49
N ARG A 515 -0.99 27.89 -12.69
CA ARG A 515 -0.72 26.96 -11.59
C ARG A 515 0.45 27.45 -10.74
N ALA A 516 1.54 27.88 -11.36
CA ALA A 516 2.69 28.47 -10.68
C ALA A 516 2.31 29.74 -9.90
N ALA A 517 1.45 30.59 -10.47
CA ALA A 517 0.96 31.80 -9.81
C ALA A 517 0.14 31.50 -8.55
N VAL A 518 -0.82 30.56 -8.63
CA VAL A 518 -1.66 30.17 -7.48
C VAL A 518 -0.82 29.55 -6.37
N ILE A 519 0.11 28.65 -6.70
CA ILE A 519 1.01 28.02 -5.73
C ILE A 519 1.89 29.09 -5.08
N SER A 520 2.53 29.95 -5.86
CA SER A 520 3.41 31.00 -5.35
C SER A 520 2.68 31.97 -4.43
N PHE A 521 1.45 32.37 -4.79
CA PHE A 521 0.62 33.23 -3.96
C PHE A 521 0.25 32.55 -2.62
N ALA A 522 -0.19 31.30 -2.66
CA ALA A 522 -0.56 30.56 -1.45
C ALA A 522 0.63 30.35 -0.50
N VAL A 523 1.81 30.04 -1.06
CA VAL A 523 3.04 29.86 -0.29
C VAL A 523 3.50 31.18 0.33
N PHE A 524 3.43 32.28 -0.41
CA PHE A 524 3.74 33.61 0.13
C PHE A 524 2.75 34.02 1.23
N GLN A 525 1.45 33.76 1.04
CA GLN A 525 0.43 34.00 2.06
C GLN A 525 0.72 33.20 3.34
N PHE A 526 1.07 31.92 3.21
CA PHE A 526 1.45 31.09 4.36
C PHE A 526 2.66 31.66 5.10
N LYS A 527 3.71 32.07 4.38
CA LYS A 527 4.88 32.74 4.97
C LYS A 527 4.48 34.02 5.73
N CYS A 528 3.61 34.86 5.15
CA CYS A 528 3.12 36.07 5.81
C CYS A 528 2.38 35.74 7.11
N MET A 529 1.50 34.73 7.09
CA MET A 529 0.81 34.26 8.30
C MET A 529 1.80 33.71 9.34
N LEU A 530 2.81 32.97 8.92
CA LEU A 530 3.85 32.43 9.81
C LEU A 530 4.62 33.56 10.50
N ASN A 531 5.06 34.57 9.75
CA ASN A 531 5.77 35.73 10.30
C ASN A 531 4.88 36.57 11.22
N ALA A 532 3.59 36.66 10.91
CA ALA A 532 2.61 37.34 11.74
C ALA A 532 2.17 36.51 12.96
N LYS A 533 2.68 35.28 13.14
CA LYS A 533 2.27 34.32 14.18
C LYS A 533 0.76 34.00 14.14
N GLN A 534 0.20 33.97 12.94
CA GLN A 534 -1.22 33.69 12.66
C GLN A 534 -1.46 32.25 12.16
N ILE A 535 -0.44 31.40 12.19
CA ILE A 535 -0.59 29.98 11.87
C ILE A 535 -1.20 29.27 13.08
N ARG A 536 -2.20 28.43 12.82
CA ARG A 536 -2.83 27.60 13.83
C ARG A 536 -1.78 26.65 14.46
N PRO A 537 -1.73 26.50 15.79
CA PRO A 537 -0.87 25.51 16.43
C PRO A 537 -1.18 24.09 15.92
N GLU A 538 -0.13 23.33 15.64
CA GLU A 538 -0.28 21.92 15.31
C GLU A 538 -0.39 21.06 16.57
N THR A 539 -1.21 20.01 16.50
CA THR A 539 -1.38 19.08 17.60
C THR A 539 -1.28 17.64 17.12
N LEU A 540 -0.53 16.82 17.86
CA LEU A 540 -0.47 15.37 17.68
C LEU A 540 -1.04 14.69 18.92
N LYS A 541 -2.09 13.87 18.73
CA LYS A 541 -2.81 13.21 19.84
C LYS A 541 -3.26 14.17 20.95
N GLY A 542 -3.64 15.40 20.60
CA GLY A 542 -4.09 16.42 21.55
C GLY A 542 -2.99 17.23 22.22
N HIS A 543 -1.71 16.93 21.97
CA HIS A 543 -0.58 17.71 22.46
C HIS A 543 -0.04 18.65 21.38
N SER A 544 0.27 19.89 21.73
CA SER A 544 0.95 20.82 20.83
C SER A 544 2.31 20.27 20.38
N VAL A 545 2.65 20.49 19.12
CA VAL A 545 3.95 20.13 18.55
C VAL A 545 4.71 21.38 18.10
N SER A 546 6.03 21.29 18.08
CA SER A 546 6.88 22.39 17.60
C SER A 546 6.68 22.61 16.10
N ILE A 547 6.49 23.88 15.73
CA ILE A 547 6.44 24.35 14.33
C ILE A 547 7.72 25.12 13.95
N ASP A 548 8.77 25.06 14.76
CA ASP A 548 10.00 25.85 14.56
C ASP A 548 10.66 25.60 13.20
N SER A 549 10.55 24.37 12.69
CA SER A 549 11.04 24.00 11.35
C SER A 549 10.38 24.79 10.21
N TYR A 550 9.17 25.33 10.40
CA TYR A 550 8.48 26.10 9.36
C TYR A 550 9.19 27.41 9.07
N HIS A 551 9.86 27.99 10.08
CA HIS A 551 10.67 29.18 9.87
C HIS A 551 11.84 28.89 8.92
N TRP A 552 12.34 27.66 8.84
CA TRP A 552 13.45 27.29 7.96
C TRP A 552 13.02 26.97 6.52
N LEU A 553 11.73 26.99 6.19
CA LEU A 553 11.23 26.82 4.81
C LEU A 553 11.57 28.01 3.91
N PHE A 554 11.67 29.20 4.48
CA PHE A 554 11.76 30.45 3.73
C PHE A 554 13.09 31.18 3.93
N ASN A 555 13.54 31.88 2.89
CA ASN A 555 14.68 32.80 2.93
C ASN A 555 15.94 32.16 3.54
N SER A 556 16.12 30.88 3.24
CA SER A 556 17.14 30.01 3.81
C SER A 556 17.71 29.07 2.75
N CYS A 557 18.91 28.56 2.99
CA CYS A 557 19.60 27.64 2.10
C CYS A 557 20.60 26.80 2.89
N ARG A 558 20.83 25.54 2.49
CA ARG A 558 21.90 24.71 3.03
C ARG A 558 23.19 24.95 2.25
N LEU A 559 24.16 25.64 2.87
CA LEU A 559 25.43 25.93 2.21
C LEU A 559 26.45 24.82 2.41
N PRO A 560 27.20 24.43 1.36
CA PRO A 560 28.25 23.44 1.45
C PRO A 560 29.48 23.99 2.19
N PHE A 561 30.12 23.16 3.01
CA PHE A 561 31.35 23.46 3.74
C PHE A 561 32.28 22.22 3.76
N PRO A 562 33.59 22.38 4.05
CA PRO A 562 34.56 21.28 3.90
C PRO A 562 34.22 20.00 4.68
N LEU A 563 33.71 20.14 5.91
CA LEU A 563 33.40 18.99 6.79
C LEU A 563 31.92 18.92 7.16
N VAL A 564 31.34 20.05 7.54
CA VAL A 564 29.95 20.12 8.04
C VAL A 564 29.25 21.28 7.34
N ASP A 565 28.23 20.98 6.54
CA ASP A 565 27.38 22.00 5.89
C ASP A 565 26.69 22.89 6.92
N ARG A 566 26.20 24.06 6.49
CA ARG A 566 25.48 24.97 7.39
C ARG A 566 24.16 25.45 6.80
N PRO A 567 23.05 25.37 7.54
CA PRO A 567 21.86 26.11 7.17
C PRO A 567 22.13 27.61 7.38
N VAL A 568 21.84 28.42 6.38
CA VAL A 568 21.96 29.88 6.45
C VAL A 568 20.60 30.48 6.16
N LYS A 569 20.27 31.56 6.89
CA LYS A 569 19.01 32.28 6.78
C LYS A 569 19.28 33.76 6.62
N TRP A 570 18.58 34.40 5.69
CA TRP A 570 18.70 35.82 5.36
C TRP A 570 17.43 36.58 5.74
N PRO A 571 17.46 37.92 5.85
CA PRO A 571 16.24 38.71 5.85
C PRO A 571 15.46 38.50 4.55
N SER A 572 14.13 38.38 4.64
CA SER A 572 13.27 38.27 3.47
C SER A 572 13.43 39.47 2.53
N GLN A 573 13.46 39.20 1.23
CA GLN A 573 13.40 40.21 0.17
C GLN A 573 12.09 40.10 -0.65
N ASP A 574 11.14 39.28 -0.17
CA ASP A 574 9.83 39.00 -0.77
C ASP A 574 9.93 38.70 -2.28
N HIS A 575 10.86 37.82 -2.63
CA HIS A 575 11.03 37.28 -3.99
C HIS A 575 11.21 35.78 -3.97
N LEU A 576 10.79 35.14 -5.07
CA LEU A 576 11.14 33.76 -5.38
C LEU A 576 12.07 33.72 -6.59
N ILE A 577 12.74 32.58 -6.75
CA ILE A 577 13.44 32.25 -8.00
C ILE A 577 12.60 31.26 -8.78
N ALA A 578 12.35 31.56 -10.04
CA ALA A 578 11.69 30.67 -10.97
C ALA A 578 12.73 30.08 -11.94
N MET A 579 12.73 28.76 -12.08
CA MET A 579 13.69 28.02 -12.90
C MET A 579 13.01 27.36 -14.09
N ARG A 580 13.56 27.55 -15.29
CA ARG A 580 13.12 26.85 -16.52
C ARG A 580 14.32 26.50 -17.39
N ASN A 581 14.49 25.21 -17.69
CA ASN A 581 15.69 24.68 -18.36
C ASN A 581 17.01 25.12 -17.70
N GLY A 582 17.01 25.24 -16.38
CA GLY A 582 18.14 25.71 -15.58
C GLY A 582 18.41 27.21 -15.60
N HIS A 583 17.72 27.98 -16.45
CA HIS A 583 17.78 29.44 -16.41
C HIS A 583 16.99 29.94 -15.21
N LEU A 584 17.55 30.90 -14.48
CA LEU A 584 16.99 31.43 -13.25
C LEU A 584 16.43 32.84 -13.49
N PHE A 585 15.22 33.06 -12.99
CA PHE A 585 14.50 34.31 -13.10
C PHE A 585 13.99 34.74 -11.74
N THR A 586 13.92 36.05 -11.51
CA THR A 586 13.39 36.60 -10.26
C THR A 586 11.94 36.96 -10.43
N VAL A 587 11.09 36.56 -9.47
CA VAL A 587 9.69 36.99 -9.41
C VAL A 587 9.46 37.65 -8.04
N ARG A 588 9.04 38.93 -8.07
CA ARG A 588 8.68 39.68 -6.87
C ARG A 588 7.31 39.22 -6.37
N LEU A 589 7.19 39.02 -5.06
CA LEU A 589 5.95 38.65 -4.36
C LEU A 589 5.30 39.87 -3.70
N ASN A 590 6.09 40.92 -3.47
CA ASN A 590 5.67 42.20 -2.94
C ASN A 590 6.31 43.34 -3.72
N VAL A 591 5.53 44.37 -4.05
CA VAL A 591 6.02 45.62 -4.66
C VAL A 591 5.50 46.79 -3.84
N ASN A 592 6.42 47.57 -3.27
CA ASN A 592 6.12 48.77 -2.46
C ASN A 592 5.15 48.51 -1.30
N GLY A 593 5.25 47.35 -0.64
CA GLY A 593 4.39 46.97 0.49
C GLY A 593 3.06 46.32 0.08
N VAL A 594 2.80 46.18 -1.22
CA VAL A 594 1.59 45.53 -1.75
C VAL A 594 1.94 44.18 -2.33
N ALA A 595 1.28 43.12 -1.85
CA ALA A 595 1.43 41.78 -2.38
C ALA A 595 0.96 41.71 -3.85
N VAL A 596 1.73 41.00 -4.67
CA VAL A 596 1.43 40.82 -6.10
C VAL A 596 0.24 39.88 -6.25
N SER A 597 -0.74 40.26 -7.06
CA SER A 597 -1.95 39.46 -7.31
C SER A 597 -1.66 38.20 -8.13
N ILE A 598 -2.54 37.19 -8.03
CA ILE A 598 -2.47 35.97 -8.87
C ILE A 598 -2.47 36.31 -10.36
N ALA A 599 -3.22 37.32 -10.80
CA ALA A 599 -3.26 37.75 -12.20
C ALA A 599 -1.91 38.32 -12.67
N GLN A 600 -1.26 39.15 -11.85
CA GLN A 600 0.06 39.69 -12.14
C GLN A 600 1.14 38.60 -12.14
N LEU A 601 1.11 37.68 -11.16
CA LEU A 601 2.00 36.52 -11.12
C LEU A 601 1.80 35.63 -12.35
N THR A 602 0.56 35.39 -12.76
CA THR A 602 0.24 34.60 -13.96
C THR A 602 0.88 35.22 -15.20
N LYS A 603 0.75 36.54 -15.37
CA LYS A 603 1.38 37.25 -16.48
C LYS A 603 2.90 37.15 -16.43
N ALA A 604 3.51 37.34 -15.25
CA ALA A 604 4.96 37.23 -15.08
C ALA A 604 5.48 35.82 -15.41
N PHE A 605 4.81 34.76 -14.94
CA PHE A 605 5.18 33.39 -15.25
C PHE A 605 5.00 33.04 -16.73
N GLN A 606 3.96 33.57 -17.38
CA GLN A 606 3.75 33.39 -18.82
C GLN A 606 4.88 34.01 -19.64
N GLU A 607 5.23 35.28 -19.36
CA GLU A 607 6.33 35.98 -20.03
C GLU A 607 7.69 35.29 -19.80
N LEU A 608 7.92 34.81 -18.58
CA LEU A 608 9.12 34.04 -18.23
C LEU A 608 9.21 32.73 -19.03
N ILE A 609 8.12 31.97 -19.09
CA ILE A 609 8.07 30.71 -19.83
C ILE A 609 8.41 30.95 -21.31
N GLU A 610 7.80 31.96 -21.92
CA GLU A 610 8.05 32.34 -23.32
C GLU A 610 9.48 32.83 -23.53
N MET A 611 10.03 33.60 -22.59
CA MET A 611 11.42 34.07 -22.65
C MET A 611 12.42 32.92 -22.56
N ALA A 612 12.27 32.06 -21.55
CA ALA A 612 13.15 30.92 -21.33
C ALA A 612 13.11 29.91 -22.48
N ASP A 613 11.94 29.72 -23.10
CA ASP A 613 11.78 28.80 -24.24
C ASP A 613 12.46 29.29 -25.53
N ARG A 614 12.73 30.60 -25.63
CA ARG A 614 13.51 31.17 -26.73
C ARG A 614 15.03 31.07 -26.53
N ILE A 615 15.48 30.83 -25.31
CA ILE A 615 16.92 30.68 -25.02
C ILE A 615 17.35 29.27 -25.46
N ALA A 616 18.35 29.20 -26.34
CA ALA A 616 18.88 27.93 -26.80
C ALA A 616 19.72 27.26 -25.70
N GLY A 617 19.50 25.96 -25.47
CA GLY A 617 20.23 25.16 -24.50
C GLY A 617 19.77 25.35 -23.04
N SER A 618 20.30 24.50 -22.16
CA SER A 618 20.06 24.57 -20.72
C SER A 618 21.23 25.25 -20.01
N ASN A 619 20.96 25.99 -18.94
CA ASN A 619 22.01 26.43 -18.02
C ASN A 619 22.29 25.30 -17.01
N LEU A 620 23.58 25.00 -16.80
CA LEU A 620 24.02 23.85 -16.01
C LEU A 620 24.52 24.22 -14.61
N VAL A 621 24.48 25.49 -14.20
CA VAL A 621 25.01 25.94 -12.90
C VAL A 621 24.38 25.19 -11.72
N SER A 622 23.08 24.94 -11.81
CA SER A 622 22.27 24.19 -10.85
C SER A 622 22.68 22.72 -10.71
N VAL A 623 23.26 22.11 -11.75
CA VAL A 623 23.70 20.70 -11.72
C VAL A 623 24.74 20.50 -10.64
N LEU A 624 25.57 21.52 -10.35
CA LEU A 624 26.60 21.49 -9.31
C LEU A 624 26.03 21.22 -7.91
N THR A 625 24.76 21.56 -7.66
CA THR A 625 24.09 21.27 -6.38
C THR A 625 23.76 19.77 -6.20
N ASN A 626 23.94 18.95 -7.24
CA ASN A 626 23.82 17.48 -7.18
C ASN A 626 25.15 16.79 -6.88
N ASP A 627 26.25 17.53 -6.77
CA ASP A 627 27.54 16.91 -6.50
C ASP A 627 27.64 16.44 -5.05
N ARG A 628 28.66 15.64 -4.76
CA ARG A 628 29.06 15.39 -3.37
C ARG A 628 29.32 16.73 -2.68
N ARG A 629 29.05 16.80 -1.39
CA ARG A 629 29.01 18.08 -0.67
C ARG A 629 30.38 18.74 -0.54
N ASP A 630 31.43 17.94 -0.45
CA ASP A 630 32.84 18.37 -0.50
C ASP A 630 33.19 18.99 -1.86
N ALA A 631 32.88 18.29 -2.95
CA ALA A 631 33.08 18.78 -4.32
C ALA A 631 32.22 20.03 -4.62
N TRP A 632 30.97 20.06 -4.14
CA TRP A 632 30.12 21.24 -4.27
C TRP A 632 30.67 22.44 -3.49
N ASN A 633 31.22 22.23 -2.29
CA ASN A 633 31.92 23.30 -1.55
C ASN A 633 33.08 23.89 -2.38
N GLU A 634 33.92 23.04 -2.98
CA GLU A 634 35.03 23.49 -3.83
C GLU A 634 34.53 24.27 -5.06
N ASN A 635 33.57 23.70 -5.79
CA ASN A 635 32.98 24.32 -6.97
C ASN A 635 32.30 25.65 -6.64
N ARG A 636 31.58 25.74 -5.53
CA ARG A 636 30.97 26.98 -5.05
C ARG A 636 32.03 28.03 -4.75
N ASN A 637 33.14 27.67 -4.09
CA ASN A 637 34.23 28.61 -3.82
C ASN A 637 34.91 29.10 -5.11
N ILE A 638 35.08 28.24 -6.11
CA ILE A 638 35.55 28.64 -7.44
C ILE A 638 34.60 29.68 -8.07
N LEU A 639 33.29 29.42 -8.03
CA LEU A 639 32.27 30.35 -8.56
C LEU A 639 32.31 31.71 -7.84
N LEU A 640 32.44 31.71 -6.51
CA LEU A 640 32.53 32.93 -5.70
C LEU A 640 33.77 33.76 -6.03
N ASN A 641 34.92 33.11 -6.24
CA ASN A 641 36.19 33.77 -6.52
C ASN A 641 36.34 34.21 -7.99
N ALA A 642 35.53 33.65 -8.90
CA ALA A 642 35.60 33.98 -10.32
C ALA A 642 35.06 35.40 -10.64
N SER A 643 34.08 35.91 -9.90
CA SER A 643 33.53 37.26 -10.10
C SER A 643 32.64 37.72 -8.94
N ASP A 644 32.71 39.02 -8.60
CA ASP A 644 31.75 39.66 -7.68
C ASP A 644 30.30 39.53 -8.15
N SER A 645 30.07 39.46 -9.47
CA SER A 645 28.74 39.24 -10.04
C SER A 645 28.19 37.86 -9.67
N ASN A 646 29.03 36.81 -9.71
CA ASN A 646 28.64 35.46 -9.31
C ASN A 646 28.32 35.41 -7.82
N LYS A 647 29.14 36.05 -6.98
CA LYS A 647 28.90 36.14 -5.54
C LYS A 647 27.54 36.74 -5.23
N LYS A 648 27.23 37.90 -5.83
CA LYS A 648 25.92 38.55 -5.68
C LYS A 648 24.78 37.68 -6.20
N THR A 649 24.98 37.00 -7.33
CA THR A 649 23.95 36.14 -7.94
C THR A 649 23.65 34.91 -7.08
N LEU A 650 24.69 34.22 -6.57
CA LEU A 650 24.53 33.07 -5.68
C LEU A 650 23.82 33.46 -4.40
N GLU A 651 24.26 34.52 -3.72
CA GLU A 651 23.60 35.01 -2.52
C GLU A 651 22.13 35.36 -2.79
N PHE A 652 21.83 35.98 -3.93
CA PHE A 652 20.47 36.34 -4.32
C PHE A 652 19.54 35.13 -4.57
N ILE A 653 20.09 34.01 -5.06
CA ILE A 653 19.37 32.73 -5.20
C ILE A 653 19.18 32.09 -3.82
N GLU A 654 20.26 32.02 -3.05
CA GLU A 654 20.30 31.39 -1.72
C GLU A 654 19.39 32.13 -0.73
N SER A 655 19.27 33.46 -0.83
CA SER A 655 18.43 34.29 0.03
C SER A 655 16.96 34.36 -0.39
N ALA A 656 16.58 33.84 -1.56
CA ALA A 656 15.20 33.88 -2.06
C ALA A 656 14.23 33.19 -1.08
N ASP A 657 12.96 33.55 -1.10
CA ASP A 657 12.00 32.93 -0.18
C ASP A 657 11.83 31.44 -0.46
N PHE A 658 11.67 31.07 -1.73
CA PHE A 658 11.55 29.68 -2.21
C PHE A 658 11.85 29.62 -3.71
N VAL A 659 11.84 28.42 -4.29
CA VAL A 659 12.07 28.21 -5.73
C VAL A 659 10.84 27.58 -6.38
N ILE A 660 10.50 28.00 -7.60
CA ILE A 660 9.48 27.39 -8.46
C ILE A 660 10.16 26.79 -9.69
N CYS A 661 9.96 25.50 -9.95
CA CYS A 661 10.56 24.77 -11.06
C CYS A 661 9.55 24.53 -12.18
N LEU A 662 9.67 25.30 -13.26
CA LEU A 662 8.75 25.28 -14.41
C LEU A 662 9.20 24.25 -15.46
N ASP A 663 9.03 22.97 -15.13
CA ASP A 663 9.43 21.86 -15.99
C ASP A 663 8.64 21.79 -17.31
N LYS A 664 9.30 21.31 -18.37
CA LYS A 664 8.66 21.00 -19.65
C LYS A 664 8.04 19.61 -19.71
N ALA A 665 8.51 18.70 -18.85
CA ALA A 665 8.07 17.32 -18.85
C ALA A 665 6.57 17.24 -18.51
N ALA A 666 5.86 16.39 -19.25
CA ALA A 666 4.45 16.07 -19.04
C ALA A 666 4.31 14.58 -18.69
N PRO A 667 4.75 14.16 -17.49
CA PRO A 667 4.75 12.75 -17.10
C PRO A 667 3.34 12.16 -17.03
N GLU A 668 3.14 11.00 -17.66
CA GLU A 668 1.83 10.34 -17.76
C GLU A 668 1.64 9.31 -16.64
N SER A 669 2.73 8.70 -16.17
CA SER A 669 2.70 7.70 -15.11
C SER A 669 3.12 8.26 -13.74
N PRO A 670 2.70 7.62 -12.62
CA PRO A 670 3.22 7.95 -11.30
C PRO A 670 4.74 7.83 -11.18
N GLU A 671 5.35 6.91 -11.92
CA GLU A 671 6.80 6.66 -11.90
C GLU A 671 7.55 7.77 -12.63
N GLU A 672 7.10 8.16 -13.82
CA GLU A 672 7.65 9.31 -14.54
C GLU A 672 7.51 10.60 -13.72
N ARG A 673 6.37 10.79 -13.05
CA ARG A 673 6.19 11.93 -12.11
C ARG A 673 7.19 11.88 -10.98
N SER A 674 7.36 10.72 -10.37
CA SER A 674 8.29 10.53 -9.25
C SER A 674 9.72 10.83 -9.69
N HIS A 675 10.16 10.28 -10.81
CA HIS A 675 11.47 10.56 -11.39
C HIS A 675 11.64 12.05 -11.71
N GLN A 676 10.61 12.68 -12.31
CA GLN A 676 10.66 14.08 -12.71
C GLN A 676 10.76 15.02 -11.50
N VAL A 677 9.98 14.78 -10.44
CA VAL A 677 10.01 15.65 -9.25
C VAL A 677 11.29 15.40 -8.45
N TRP A 678 11.73 14.14 -8.33
CA TRP A 678 12.89 13.78 -7.52
C TRP A 678 14.22 14.21 -8.14
N PHE A 679 14.44 13.88 -9.42
CA PHE A 679 15.70 14.17 -10.14
C PHE A 679 15.51 15.15 -11.29
N GLY A 680 14.40 15.01 -12.02
CA GLY A 680 14.17 15.73 -13.27
C GLY A 680 15.31 15.48 -14.27
N SER A 681 15.76 16.55 -14.93
CA SER A 681 16.95 16.55 -15.78
C SER A 681 18.25 16.88 -15.02
N GLY A 682 18.19 17.04 -13.69
CA GLY A 682 19.31 17.49 -12.85
C GLY A 682 19.64 18.99 -12.96
N CYS A 683 19.26 19.67 -14.05
CA CYS A 683 19.59 21.08 -14.29
C CYS A 683 18.48 22.08 -13.93
N ASN A 684 17.28 21.65 -13.54
CA ASN A 684 16.16 22.57 -13.25
C ASN A 684 15.75 22.57 -11.77
N ARG A 685 16.72 22.40 -10.87
CA ARG A 685 16.55 22.35 -9.40
C ARG A 685 17.69 23.09 -8.72
N TRP A 686 17.47 23.59 -7.52
CA TRP A 686 18.53 24.11 -6.65
C TRP A 686 18.51 23.31 -5.34
N ASN A 687 19.19 22.15 -5.30
CA ASN A 687 18.99 21.14 -4.26
C ASN A 687 19.29 21.60 -2.83
N ASP A 688 20.07 22.67 -2.67
CA ASP A 688 20.35 23.28 -1.38
C ASP A 688 19.16 24.06 -0.80
N LYS A 689 18.14 24.33 -1.62
CA LYS A 689 16.96 25.10 -1.22
C LYS A 689 15.97 24.21 -0.45
N PRO A 690 15.54 24.61 0.76
CA PRO A 690 14.59 23.82 1.56
C PRO A 690 13.23 23.63 0.91
N LEU A 691 12.72 24.65 0.20
CA LEU A 691 11.41 24.61 -0.46
C LEU A 691 11.56 24.88 -1.96
N GLN A 692 11.24 23.86 -2.75
CA GLN A 692 11.16 23.89 -4.21
C GLN A 692 9.84 23.26 -4.64
N LEU A 693 9.16 23.88 -5.61
CA LEU A 693 7.79 23.56 -6.00
C LEU A 693 7.63 23.41 -7.51
#